data_AF-A0A7S1UPK7-F1
#
_entry.id   AF-A0A7S1UPK7-F1
#
_cell.length_a   1.000
_cell.length_b   1.000
_cell.length_c   1.000
_cell.angle_alpha   90.00
_cell.angle_beta   90.00
_cell.angle_gamma   90.00
#
_symmetry.space_group_name_H-M   'P 1'
#
loop_
_entity.id
_entity.type
_entity.pdbx_description
1 polymer ?
#
loop_
_entity_poly.entity_id
_entity_poly.type
_entity_poly.pdbx_seq_one_letter_code
_entity_poly.pdbx_strand_id
1 'polypeptide(L)'
;MTKQSWRSPLHTLNLASNNLATGGLVLEIIALLKNNALALRSLDLSDNGLVNDGYQFTPEVLCGSIAKNSCLRELDLSGNSFNFQFVDGLLFHLGQREAETGLSSLKLDRNVPELSESQKLDLERVLKRSRKVAFERFLSDQERIKSGKVLDDPVIAERNPSLTDAGLRERLSALDSEDTFDLDQELGRKYSPTEKGGNMITVLFSAPLVFHDESRRLRPFAKLDFAMERDLIWHCLKEASRDIELSFDTATHHRLLATMTKRSSCLHYSGHGHPSYLPFENGKGGPHWLQVNELREMVSQEGGAPFKMVFVSACHSGLAGETFASAGVPHVVCCQQESELKDTAALAFTRQFYLALTVGHTVKEAFEQGCKAVRATPNLRNPEIEMKKFVLLPRDGNHDVPVFNAKPLREWPNMGSSRILQASSRPRRGRSLMRSRSLYFGGARSSELSVRNMMQEDPSPTPPQDFMGREVDMFKVLGSILTKRLVSVVGEPGVGRSSLVCSLCHYVNERSSTIMEIDQIFYVKTKQARGDRCQKLIKSLLDKLVEAGKANPPDDGMDLEDLFEAVCNSLKNTKALIVFDRTELLEGEDEAQDFPMFLSNLFRETRNVRVVLTSRQPLGIPSLGGVVEQPHYLRPLDFANTVRLFAKLSPELHTPKARQDFFSRVVAGDSSQADLCISDQGINDRTRSIFAKFGNGMPDGVEKAAYTLRDEVATLGLDS
;
A
#
# COMPACT_ATOMS: atom_id res chain seq x y z
N MET A 1 -39.66 -19.53 7.14
CA MET A 1 -38.27 -19.12 6.87
C MET A 1 -38.29 -18.18 5.68
N THR A 2 -38.27 -16.88 5.93
CA THR A 2 -38.23 -15.82 4.92
C THR A 2 -36.84 -15.84 4.25
N LYS A 3 -36.81 -15.99 2.92
CA LYS A 3 -35.57 -15.87 2.13
C LYS A 3 -34.98 -14.48 2.42
N GLN A 4 -33.87 -14.41 3.15
CA GLN A 4 -33.09 -13.17 3.22
C GLN A 4 -32.61 -12.88 1.80
N SER A 5 -33.25 -11.91 1.15
CA SER A 5 -32.85 -11.43 -0.18
C SER A 5 -31.41 -10.95 -0.09
N TRP A 6 -30.52 -11.60 -0.84
CA TRP A 6 -29.15 -11.13 -1.05
C TRP A 6 -29.18 -9.64 -1.45
N ARG A 7 -28.43 -8.82 -0.71
CA ARG A 7 -28.34 -7.36 -0.91
C ARG A 7 -27.01 -7.06 -1.58
N SER A 8 -27.05 -6.41 -2.73
CA SER A 8 -25.85 -5.90 -3.39
C SER A 8 -25.40 -4.61 -2.70
N PRO A 9 -24.11 -4.46 -2.33
CA PRO A 9 -23.56 -3.18 -1.88
C PRO A 9 -23.31 -2.20 -3.04
N LEU A 10 -23.50 -2.65 -4.29
CA LEU A 10 -23.29 -1.84 -5.49
C LEU A 10 -24.47 -0.90 -5.72
N HIS A 11 -24.34 0.33 -5.24
CA HIS A 11 -25.34 1.39 -5.42
C HIS A 11 -25.02 2.32 -6.59
N THR A 12 -23.77 2.36 -7.03
CA THR A 12 -23.31 3.20 -8.15
C THR A 12 -22.53 2.33 -9.11
N LEU A 13 -22.90 2.37 -10.38
CA LEU A 13 -22.24 1.64 -11.45
C LEU A 13 -21.87 2.62 -12.56
N ASN A 14 -20.58 2.90 -12.71
CA ASN A 14 -20.06 3.69 -13.81
C ASN A 14 -19.48 2.79 -14.89
N LEU A 15 -20.10 2.83 -16.07
CA LEU A 15 -19.71 2.09 -17.26
C LEU A 15 -19.46 3.04 -18.44
N ALA A 16 -19.15 4.31 -18.18
CA ALA A 16 -18.87 5.28 -19.24
C ALA A 16 -17.67 4.84 -20.10
N SER A 17 -17.67 5.15 -21.40
CA SER A 17 -16.53 4.92 -22.31
C SER A 17 -16.06 3.45 -22.44
N ASN A 18 -16.98 2.47 -22.34
CA ASN A 18 -16.66 1.04 -22.44
C ASN A 18 -17.03 0.40 -23.79
N ASN A 19 -17.43 1.19 -24.79
CA ASN A 19 -17.81 0.70 -26.12
C ASN A 19 -18.89 -0.41 -26.09
N LEU A 20 -19.91 -0.24 -25.23
CA LEU A 20 -20.94 -1.24 -24.96
C LEU A 20 -21.93 -1.48 -26.12
N ALA A 21 -21.78 -0.75 -27.23
CA ALA A 21 -22.57 -0.96 -28.44
C ALA A 21 -22.38 -2.34 -29.07
N THR A 22 -21.17 -2.91 -28.96
CA THR A 22 -20.84 -4.23 -29.54
C THR A 22 -21.12 -5.36 -28.55
N GLY A 23 -22.16 -6.18 -28.79
CA GLY A 23 -22.30 -7.49 -28.13
C GLY A 23 -23.44 -7.69 -27.13
N GLY A 24 -24.50 -6.87 -27.15
CA GLY A 24 -25.74 -7.12 -26.38
C GLY A 24 -25.66 -6.93 -24.86
N LEU A 25 -24.47 -6.68 -24.30
CA LEU A 25 -24.23 -6.48 -22.86
C LEU A 25 -25.07 -5.35 -22.25
N VAL A 26 -25.35 -4.29 -23.02
CA VAL A 26 -26.20 -3.19 -22.55
C VAL A 26 -27.62 -3.66 -22.20
N LEU A 27 -28.14 -4.69 -22.88
CA LEU A 27 -29.46 -5.26 -22.58
C LEU A 27 -29.45 -6.05 -21.29
N GLU A 28 -28.36 -6.76 -20.99
CA GLU A 28 -28.19 -7.43 -19.71
C GLU A 28 -28.12 -6.41 -18.57
N ILE A 29 -27.39 -5.30 -18.77
CA ILE A 29 -27.30 -4.20 -17.79
C ILE A 29 -28.67 -3.55 -17.55
N ILE A 30 -29.45 -3.30 -18.61
CA ILE A 30 -30.81 -2.77 -18.47
C ILE A 30 -31.75 -3.79 -17.82
N ALA A 31 -31.64 -5.07 -18.16
CA ALA A 31 -32.45 -6.12 -17.55
C ALA A 31 -32.19 -6.22 -16.04
N LEU A 32 -30.96 -5.90 -15.57
CA LEU A 32 -30.63 -5.78 -14.15
C LEU A 32 -31.33 -4.60 -13.45
N LEU A 33 -31.86 -3.62 -14.18
CA LEU A 33 -32.69 -2.56 -13.59
C LEU A 33 -34.10 -3.06 -13.26
N LYS A 34 -34.54 -4.17 -13.86
CA LYS A 34 -35.88 -4.73 -13.60
C LYS A 34 -35.97 -5.23 -12.15
N ASN A 35 -37.07 -4.92 -11.48
CA ASN A 35 -37.38 -5.37 -10.11
C ASN A 35 -36.33 -4.95 -9.05
N ASN A 36 -35.76 -3.74 -9.15
CA ASN A 36 -34.77 -3.22 -8.18
C ASN A 36 -33.56 -4.15 -7.97
N ALA A 37 -33.24 -5.02 -8.94
CA ALA A 37 -32.08 -5.89 -8.83
C ALA A 37 -30.81 -5.04 -8.64
N LEU A 38 -29.96 -5.51 -7.73
CA LEU A 38 -28.76 -4.82 -7.24
C LEU A 38 -28.97 -3.50 -6.45
N ALA A 39 -30.21 -3.00 -6.28
CA ALA A 39 -30.49 -1.75 -5.58
C ALA A 39 -29.66 -0.53 -6.06
N LEU A 40 -29.33 -0.50 -7.36
CA LEU A 40 -28.59 0.57 -8.00
C LEU A 40 -29.32 1.91 -7.86
N ARG A 41 -28.60 2.92 -7.39
CA ARG A 41 -29.02 4.32 -7.24
C ARG A 41 -28.53 5.20 -8.38
N SER A 42 -27.34 4.93 -8.92
CA SER A 42 -26.73 5.70 -10.00
C SER A 42 -26.12 4.77 -11.04
N LEU A 43 -26.45 4.97 -12.32
CA LEU A 43 -25.94 4.22 -13.46
C LEU A 43 -25.44 5.20 -14.53
N ASP A 44 -24.17 5.11 -14.87
CA ASP A 44 -23.56 5.91 -15.93
C ASP A 44 -23.22 5.02 -17.13
N LEU A 45 -23.89 5.27 -18.25
CA LEU A 45 -23.73 4.60 -19.54
C LEU A 45 -23.27 5.60 -20.62
N SER A 46 -22.64 6.70 -20.21
CA SER A 46 -22.21 7.73 -21.15
C SER A 46 -21.08 7.29 -22.08
N ASP A 47 -20.96 7.91 -23.25
CA ASP A 47 -19.86 7.72 -24.19
C ASP A 47 -19.63 6.23 -24.60
N ASN A 48 -20.71 5.44 -24.74
CA ASN A 48 -20.65 4.00 -25.03
C ASN A 48 -20.94 3.64 -26.50
N GLY A 49 -21.20 4.64 -27.34
CA GLY A 49 -21.54 4.44 -28.74
C GLY A 49 -22.90 3.77 -28.95
N LEU A 50 -23.83 3.86 -27.98
CA LEU A 50 -25.14 3.22 -28.08
C LEU A 50 -25.95 3.81 -29.24
N VAL A 51 -26.46 2.94 -30.12
CA VAL A 51 -27.29 3.31 -31.27
C VAL A 51 -28.65 2.63 -31.16
N ASN A 52 -29.69 3.30 -31.64
CA ASN A 52 -31.02 2.70 -31.85
C ASN A 52 -30.99 1.78 -33.09
N ASP A 53 -30.36 0.61 -32.97
CA ASP A 53 -30.45 -0.45 -33.99
C ASP A 53 -31.73 -1.24 -33.69
N GLY A 54 -32.75 -1.09 -34.54
CA GLY A 54 -34.16 -1.44 -34.34
C GLY A 54 -34.56 -2.88 -33.98
N TYR A 55 -33.66 -3.70 -33.43
CA TYR A 55 -33.92 -5.05 -32.96
C TYR A 55 -33.49 -5.34 -31.52
N GLN A 56 -32.73 -4.45 -30.85
CA GLN A 56 -32.14 -4.76 -29.54
C GLN A 56 -32.33 -3.68 -28.46
N PHE A 57 -31.93 -2.43 -28.69
CA PHE A 57 -31.99 -1.35 -27.68
C PHE A 57 -33.10 -0.35 -28.00
N THR A 58 -34.33 -0.64 -27.59
CA THR A 58 -35.49 0.23 -27.87
C THR A 58 -35.92 1.03 -26.64
N PRO A 59 -36.60 2.18 -26.83
CA PRO A 59 -37.14 2.97 -25.72
C PRO A 59 -38.07 2.16 -24.82
N GLU A 60 -38.84 1.21 -25.36
CA GLU A 60 -39.76 0.37 -24.58
C GLU A 60 -39.03 -0.58 -23.62
N VAL A 61 -37.87 -1.12 -24.02
CA VAL A 61 -37.07 -2.03 -23.18
C VAL A 61 -36.42 -1.29 -22.01
N LEU A 62 -35.86 -0.10 -22.29
CA LEU A 62 -35.26 0.77 -21.29
C LEU A 62 -36.33 1.28 -20.33
N CYS A 63 -37.39 1.89 -20.86
CA CYS A 63 -38.52 2.41 -20.09
C CYS A 63 -39.22 1.30 -19.29
N GLY A 64 -39.45 0.13 -19.87
CA GLY A 64 -40.06 -1.01 -19.18
C GLY A 64 -39.24 -1.53 -18.00
N SER A 65 -37.92 -1.36 -18.04
CA SER A 65 -37.01 -1.76 -16.95
C SER A 65 -36.89 -0.71 -15.86
N ILE A 66 -37.02 0.59 -16.19
CA ILE A 66 -36.94 1.69 -15.21
C ILE A 66 -38.30 2.13 -14.66
N ALA A 67 -39.41 1.94 -15.38
CA ALA A 67 -40.77 2.35 -14.99
C ALA A 67 -41.25 1.75 -13.65
N LYS A 68 -40.67 0.60 -13.27
CA LYS A 68 -40.95 -0.09 -12.01
C LYS A 68 -39.74 -0.13 -11.06
N ASN A 69 -38.66 0.58 -11.40
CA ASN A 69 -37.48 0.68 -10.55
C ASN A 69 -37.60 1.92 -9.64
N SER A 70 -37.70 1.69 -8.34
CA SER A 70 -37.80 2.72 -7.30
C SER A 70 -36.47 3.06 -6.64
N CYS A 71 -35.41 2.31 -6.94
CA CYS A 71 -34.07 2.52 -6.38
C CYS A 71 -33.21 3.49 -7.21
N LEU A 72 -33.33 3.44 -8.54
CA LEU A 72 -32.49 4.20 -9.48
C LEU A 72 -32.91 5.67 -9.51
N ARG A 73 -31.96 6.55 -9.18
CA ARG A 73 -32.15 8.00 -9.08
C ARG A 73 -31.42 8.78 -10.16
N GLU A 74 -30.31 8.25 -10.65
CA GLU A 74 -29.45 8.91 -11.64
C GLU A 74 -29.17 7.94 -12.78
N LEU A 75 -29.44 8.39 -14.00
CA LEU A 75 -29.10 7.68 -15.22
C LEU A 75 -28.40 8.64 -16.18
N ASP A 76 -27.15 8.34 -16.53
CA ASP A 76 -26.39 9.09 -17.53
C ASP A 76 -26.32 8.32 -18.84
N LEU A 77 -26.88 8.90 -19.90
CA LEU A 77 -26.92 8.37 -21.25
C LEU A 77 -26.24 9.33 -22.25
N SER A 78 -25.42 10.25 -21.76
CA SER A 78 -24.74 11.28 -22.56
C SER A 78 -23.73 10.68 -23.55
N GLY A 79 -23.38 11.37 -24.64
CA GLY A 79 -22.29 10.93 -25.53
C GLY A 79 -22.58 9.68 -26.37
N ASN A 80 -23.85 9.32 -26.56
CA ASN A 80 -24.32 8.19 -27.37
C ASN A 80 -24.99 8.67 -28.67
N SER A 81 -25.37 7.74 -29.55
CA SER A 81 -25.94 8.04 -30.87
C SER A 81 -27.44 7.69 -30.94
N PHE A 82 -28.25 8.42 -30.18
CA PHE A 82 -29.72 8.25 -30.17
C PHE A 82 -30.40 9.16 -31.17
N ASN A 83 -31.17 8.59 -32.10
CA ASN A 83 -31.99 9.37 -33.01
C ASN A 83 -33.16 10.08 -32.30
N PHE A 84 -33.72 11.11 -32.93
CA PHE A 84 -34.83 11.88 -32.34
C PHE A 84 -36.03 11.02 -31.95
N GLN A 85 -36.37 10.03 -32.78
CA GLN A 85 -37.48 9.09 -32.50
C GLN A 85 -37.25 8.27 -31.22
N PHE A 86 -36.01 7.87 -30.94
CA PHE A 86 -35.66 7.17 -29.71
C PHE A 86 -35.85 8.07 -28.48
N VAL A 87 -35.35 9.30 -28.56
CA VAL A 87 -35.46 10.27 -27.46
C VAL A 87 -36.91 10.66 -27.21
N ASP A 88 -37.69 10.92 -28.27
CA ASP A 88 -39.12 11.22 -28.16
C ASP A 88 -39.90 10.04 -27.57
N GLY A 89 -39.59 8.81 -27.99
CA GLY A 89 -40.15 7.60 -27.40
C GLY A 89 -39.80 7.45 -25.91
N LEU A 90 -38.54 7.68 -25.55
CA LEU A 90 -38.05 7.63 -24.16
C LEU A 90 -38.80 8.64 -23.28
N LEU A 91 -38.88 9.90 -23.72
CA LEU A 91 -39.58 10.97 -22.99
C LEU A 91 -41.08 10.73 -22.93
N PHE A 92 -41.70 10.26 -24.01
CA PHE A 92 -43.11 9.91 -24.05
C PHE A 92 -43.45 8.80 -23.05
N HIS A 93 -42.70 7.71 -23.03
CA HIS A 93 -42.92 6.58 -22.13
C HIS A 93 -42.64 6.94 -20.67
N LEU A 94 -41.59 7.71 -20.39
CA LEU A 94 -41.34 8.24 -19.04
C LEU A 94 -42.39 9.25 -18.58
N GLY A 95 -43.05 9.94 -19.53
CA GLY A 95 -44.13 10.89 -19.27
C GLY A 95 -45.51 10.27 -19.06
N GLN A 96 -45.72 8.97 -19.32
CA GLN A 96 -47.02 8.32 -19.14
C GLN A 96 -47.43 8.24 -17.66
N ARG A 97 -48.74 8.26 -17.39
CA ARG A 97 -49.29 8.19 -16.02
C ARG A 97 -48.96 6.91 -15.26
N GLU A 98 -48.65 5.83 -15.97
CA GLU A 98 -48.34 4.52 -15.40
C GLU A 98 -46.84 4.34 -15.09
N ALA A 99 -45.97 5.26 -15.55
CA ALA A 99 -44.55 5.22 -15.28
C ALA A 99 -44.25 5.84 -13.91
N GLU A 100 -44.00 5.02 -12.90
CA GLU A 100 -43.69 5.48 -11.56
C GLU A 100 -42.18 5.38 -11.26
N THR A 101 -41.37 6.06 -12.06
CA THR A 101 -39.90 6.03 -11.91
C THR A 101 -39.44 6.79 -10.66
N GLY A 102 -38.33 6.34 -10.05
CA GLY A 102 -37.65 7.05 -8.95
C GLY A 102 -36.59 8.06 -9.41
N LEU A 103 -36.58 8.39 -10.71
CA LEU A 103 -35.44 9.00 -11.37
C LEU A 103 -35.40 10.52 -11.11
N SER A 104 -34.36 10.99 -10.42
CA SER A 104 -34.17 12.40 -10.10
C SER A 104 -33.35 13.15 -11.14
N SER A 105 -32.55 12.42 -11.92
CA SER A 105 -31.63 12.95 -12.93
C SER A 105 -31.52 11.99 -14.11
N LEU A 106 -31.78 12.49 -15.31
CA LEU A 106 -31.55 11.82 -16.58
C LEU A 106 -30.69 12.74 -17.44
N LYS A 107 -29.47 12.33 -17.77
CA LYS A 107 -28.57 13.12 -18.63
C LYS A 107 -28.52 12.53 -20.03
N LEU A 108 -28.67 13.40 -21.01
CA LEU A 108 -28.70 13.06 -22.44
C LEU A 108 -27.80 14.03 -23.24
N ASP A 109 -26.81 14.63 -22.59
CA ASP A 109 -25.94 15.64 -23.18
C ASP A 109 -24.99 15.02 -24.21
N ARG A 110 -24.47 15.80 -25.17
CA ARG A 110 -23.47 15.31 -26.16
C ARG A 110 -23.93 14.10 -27.00
N ASN A 111 -25.24 13.82 -27.06
CA ASN A 111 -25.77 12.79 -27.94
C ASN A 111 -25.73 13.24 -29.40
N VAL A 112 -25.66 12.28 -30.32
CA VAL A 112 -25.66 12.52 -31.77
C VAL A 112 -26.91 11.90 -32.40
N PRO A 113 -27.85 12.70 -32.94
CA PRO A 113 -27.92 14.16 -32.92
C PRO A 113 -28.17 14.76 -31.52
N GLU A 114 -27.81 16.04 -31.33
CA GLU A 114 -28.06 16.76 -30.08
C GLU A 114 -29.57 16.96 -29.83
N LEU A 115 -29.96 17.08 -28.55
CA LEU A 115 -31.34 17.33 -28.15
C LEU A 115 -31.87 18.64 -28.74
N SER A 116 -33.05 18.57 -29.35
CA SER A 116 -33.81 19.77 -29.71
C SER A 116 -34.31 20.52 -28.47
N GLU A 117 -34.58 21.82 -28.62
CA GLU A 117 -35.12 22.64 -27.53
C GLU A 117 -36.48 22.12 -27.01
N SER A 118 -37.32 21.55 -27.87
CA SER A 118 -38.56 20.88 -27.46
C SER A 118 -38.29 19.64 -26.59
N GLN A 119 -37.28 18.84 -26.93
CA GLN A 119 -36.91 17.65 -26.15
C GLN A 119 -36.30 18.00 -24.80
N LYS A 120 -35.54 19.11 -24.71
CA LYS A 120 -35.02 19.62 -23.43
C LYS A 120 -36.16 20.04 -22.49
N LEU A 121 -37.14 20.78 -23.00
CA LEU A 121 -38.34 21.17 -22.24
C LEU A 121 -39.18 19.96 -21.80
N ASP A 122 -39.34 18.97 -22.66
CA ASP A 122 -40.05 17.74 -22.33
C ASP A 122 -39.31 16.90 -21.28
N LEU A 123 -37.98 16.82 -21.36
CA LEU A 123 -37.12 16.19 -20.35
C LEU A 123 -37.26 16.86 -18.98
N GLU A 124 -37.23 18.20 -18.93
CA GLU A 124 -37.43 18.94 -17.70
C GLU A 124 -38.82 18.69 -17.09
N ARG A 125 -39.86 18.66 -17.92
CA ARG A 125 -41.23 18.36 -17.48
C ARG A 125 -41.35 16.96 -16.88
N VAL A 126 -40.73 15.96 -17.54
CA VAL A 126 -40.69 14.57 -17.07
C VAL A 126 -39.91 14.46 -15.75
N LEU A 127 -38.75 15.10 -15.64
CA LEU A 127 -37.93 15.07 -14.42
C LEU A 127 -38.59 15.81 -13.25
N LYS A 128 -39.25 16.96 -13.49
CA LYS A 128 -40.00 17.69 -12.44
C LYS A 128 -41.10 16.79 -11.88
N ARG A 129 -41.82 16.08 -12.74
CA ARG A 129 -42.85 15.12 -12.34
C ARG A 129 -42.29 13.90 -11.61
N SER A 130 -41.22 13.28 -12.12
CA SER A 130 -40.57 12.14 -11.48
C SER A 130 -40.05 12.49 -10.08
N ARG A 131 -39.46 13.69 -9.92
CA ARG A 131 -39.04 14.22 -8.60
C ARG A 131 -40.22 14.39 -7.65
N LYS A 132 -41.38 14.88 -8.13
CA LYS A 132 -42.62 15.00 -7.33
C LYS A 132 -43.10 13.61 -6.86
N VAL A 133 -43.19 12.64 -7.76
CA VAL A 133 -43.60 11.25 -7.42
C VAL A 133 -42.62 10.58 -6.45
N ALA A 134 -41.31 10.74 -6.65
CA ALA A 134 -40.29 10.20 -5.75
C ALA A 134 -40.37 10.83 -4.34
N PHE A 135 -40.76 12.10 -4.25
CA PHE A 135 -40.92 12.82 -2.99
C PHE A 135 -42.25 12.50 -2.28
N GLU A 136 -43.37 12.37 -3.01
CA GLU A 136 -44.65 11.91 -2.46
C GLU A 136 -44.55 10.49 -1.91
N ARG A 137 -43.80 9.61 -2.60
CA ARG A 137 -43.48 8.27 -2.10
C ARG A 137 -42.63 8.30 -0.83
N PHE A 138 -41.61 9.15 -0.78
CA PHE A 138 -40.82 9.36 0.42
C PHE A 138 -41.69 9.72 1.64
N LEU A 139 -42.70 10.58 1.44
CA LEU A 139 -43.63 10.99 2.48
C LEU A 139 -44.58 9.85 2.89
N SER A 140 -45.18 9.15 1.92
CA SER A 140 -46.05 7.99 2.19
C SER A 140 -45.31 6.87 2.93
N ASP A 141 -44.06 6.61 2.56
CA ASP A 141 -43.17 5.63 3.20
C ASP A 141 -42.86 6.02 4.66
N GLN A 142 -42.61 7.31 4.92
CA GLN A 142 -42.42 7.85 6.27
C GLN A 142 -43.69 7.74 7.14
N GLU A 143 -44.86 8.04 6.58
CA GLU A 143 -46.15 7.90 7.27
C GLU A 143 -46.49 6.44 7.58
N ARG A 144 -46.21 5.52 6.65
CA ARG A 144 -46.39 4.08 6.85
C ARG A 144 -45.48 3.52 7.94
N ILE A 145 -44.22 3.97 8.01
CA ILE A 145 -43.29 3.64 9.10
C ILE A 145 -43.82 4.13 10.46
N LYS A 146 -44.32 5.37 10.54
CA LYS A 146 -44.90 5.93 11.76
C LYS A 146 -46.16 5.20 12.22
N SER A 147 -46.94 4.64 11.29
CA SER A 147 -48.17 3.90 11.58
C SER A 147 -47.97 2.43 12.01
N GLY A 148 -46.74 1.93 12.06
CA GLY A 148 -46.40 0.59 12.54
C GLY A 148 -46.86 -0.58 11.66
N LYS A 149 -47.38 -0.32 10.45
CA LYS A 149 -47.66 -1.39 9.47
C LYS A 149 -46.36 -1.86 8.83
N VAL A 150 -45.99 -3.13 9.07
CA VAL A 150 -44.83 -3.78 8.46
C VAL A 150 -44.92 -3.69 6.94
N LEU A 151 -43.91 -3.09 6.32
CA LEU A 151 -43.68 -3.12 4.89
C LEU A 151 -42.68 -4.24 4.60
N ASP A 152 -43.02 -5.17 3.70
CA ASP A 152 -42.10 -6.16 3.14
C ASP A 152 -41.08 -5.54 2.15
N ASP A 153 -40.93 -4.22 2.12
CA ASP A 153 -40.02 -3.49 1.23
C ASP A 153 -38.85 -2.84 2.02
N PRO A 154 -37.61 -3.35 1.90
CA PRO A 154 -36.52 -3.04 2.83
C PRO A 154 -35.73 -1.75 2.52
N VAL A 155 -36.15 -0.91 1.57
CA VAL A 155 -35.42 0.32 1.17
C VAL A 155 -35.54 1.45 2.22
N ILE A 156 -36.49 1.37 3.15
CA ILE A 156 -36.90 2.52 3.96
C ILE A 156 -36.30 2.51 5.40
N ALA A 157 -35.54 1.47 5.78
CA ALA A 157 -34.96 1.36 7.12
C ALA A 157 -33.71 2.23 7.39
N GLU A 158 -33.16 2.92 6.37
CA GLU A 158 -32.06 3.89 6.52
C GLU A 158 -32.54 5.34 6.26
N ARG A 159 -33.37 5.91 7.15
CA ARG A 159 -33.70 7.35 7.07
C ARG A 159 -33.76 8.01 8.44
N ASN A 160 -32.99 9.08 8.57
CA ASN A 160 -32.84 9.95 9.74
C ASN A 160 -34.14 10.78 9.96
N PRO A 161 -34.72 10.85 11.18
CA PRO A 161 -35.96 11.59 11.44
C PRO A 161 -35.66 13.05 11.85
N SER A 162 -35.21 13.89 10.92
CA SER A 162 -34.87 15.29 11.24
C SER A 162 -35.31 16.31 10.20
N LEU A 163 -36.55 16.20 9.71
CA LEU A 163 -37.27 17.27 9.02
C LEU A 163 -38.73 17.27 9.51
N THR A 164 -39.23 18.41 10.00
CA THR A 164 -40.61 18.56 10.46
C THR A 164 -41.57 18.56 9.27
N ASP A 165 -42.74 17.94 9.45
CA ASP A 165 -43.77 17.71 8.42
C ASP A 165 -44.24 19.00 7.71
N ALA A 166 -44.10 20.16 8.38
CA ALA A 166 -44.44 21.48 7.85
C ALA A 166 -43.49 21.96 6.73
N GLY A 167 -42.17 21.77 6.89
CA GLY A 167 -41.18 22.25 5.91
C GLY A 167 -41.15 21.43 4.61
N LEU A 168 -41.65 20.19 4.64
CA LEU A 168 -41.77 19.34 3.46
C LEU A 168 -43.03 19.69 2.63
N ARG A 169 -44.12 20.10 3.29
CA ARG A 169 -45.35 20.56 2.63
C ARG A 169 -45.19 21.91 1.93
N GLU A 170 -44.40 22.81 2.52
CA GLU A 170 -44.05 24.12 1.93
C GLU A 170 -43.24 23.97 0.62
N ARG A 171 -42.31 22.99 0.57
CA ARG A 171 -41.55 22.67 -0.66
C ARG A 171 -42.40 22.00 -1.74
N LEU A 172 -43.50 21.36 -1.36
CA LEU A 172 -44.47 20.75 -2.27
C LEU A 172 -45.35 21.82 -2.93
N SER A 173 -45.78 22.85 -2.16
CA SER A 173 -46.46 24.02 -2.72
C SER A 173 -45.57 24.87 -3.63
N ALA A 174 -44.26 24.96 -3.34
CA ALA A 174 -43.30 25.69 -4.17
C ALA A 174 -43.00 25.03 -5.54
N LEU A 175 -43.29 23.73 -5.69
CA LEU A 175 -43.17 23.01 -6.96
C LEU A 175 -44.43 23.18 -7.85
N ASP A 176 -45.56 23.54 -7.26
CA ASP A 176 -46.86 23.72 -7.92
C ASP A 176 -47.08 25.16 -8.45
N SER A 177 -46.28 26.15 -8.02
CA SER A 177 -46.29 27.50 -8.60
C SER A 177 -45.50 27.54 -9.91
N GLU A 178 -46.12 27.98 -11.00
CA GLU A 178 -45.54 28.11 -12.35
C GLU A 178 -44.51 29.24 -12.51
N ASP A 179 -44.11 29.93 -11.44
CA ASP A 179 -43.21 31.07 -11.59
C ASP A 179 -41.73 30.66 -11.65
N THR A 180 -41.12 31.05 -12.77
CA THR A 180 -39.70 30.94 -13.13
C THR A 180 -38.79 31.37 -11.98
N PHE A 181 -38.17 30.40 -11.33
CA PHE A 181 -37.07 30.65 -10.41
C PHE A 181 -35.75 30.56 -11.20
N ASP A 182 -35.15 31.71 -11.45
CA ASP A 182 -33.89 31.91 -12.16
C ASP A 182 -32.74 31.23 -11.39
N LEU A 183 -32.45 29.98 -11.77
CA LEU A 183 -31.48 29.10 -11.10
C LEU A 183 -30.02 29.40 -11.50
N ASP A 184 -29.79 30.32 -12.43
CA ASP A 184 -28.46 30.59 -13.00
C ASP A 184 -27.59 31.50 -12.12
N GLN A 185 -28.19 32.32 -11.24
CA GLN A 185 -27.40 33.30 -10.47
C GLN A 185 -26.70 32.73 -9.23
N GLU A 186 -27.14 31.57 -8.71
CA GLU A 186 -26.42 30.82 -7.66
C GLU A 186 -25.60 29.62 -8.17
N LEU A 187 -25.88 29.11 -9.38
CA LEU A 187 -25.10 28.03 -10.00
C LEU A 187 -23.89 28.54 -10.82
N GLY A 188 -23.91 29.81 -11.27
CA GLY A 188 -22.84 30.45 -12.04
C GLY A 188 -21.54 30.75 -11.30
N ARG A 189 -21.44 30.50 -9.97
CA ARG A 189 -20.18 30.60 -9.21
C ARG A 189 -19.55 29.25 -8.83
N LYS A 190 -20.10 28.12 -9.27
CA LYS A 190 -19.61 26.77 -8.90
C LYS A 190 -19.31 25.82 -10.05
N TYR A 191 -19.33 26.28 -11.30
CA TYR A 191 -18.84 25.51 -12.44
C TYR A 191 -17.59 26.17 -13.03
N SER A 192 -16.48 26.12 -12.29
CA SER A 192 -15.22 25.82 -12.97
C SER A 192 -15.22 24.32 -13.28
N PRO A 193 -14.62 23.89 -14.40
CA PRO A 193 -14.57 22.48 -14.77
C PRO A 193 -13.96 21.70 -13.60
N THR A 194 -14.67 20.69 -13.08
CA THR A 194 -14.14 19.81 -12.05
C THR A 194 -12.83 19.20 -12.54
N GLU A 195 -11.71 19.57 -11.92
CA GLU A 195 -10.42 18.88 -12.06
C GLU A 195 -10.65 17.39 -11.74
N LYS A 196 -10.72 16.56 -12.77
CA LYS A 196 -10.71 15.10 -12.63
C LYS A 196 -9.39 14.71 -11.93
N GLY A 197 -9.47 14.14 -10.71
CA GLY A 197 -8.35 13.47 -10.04
C GLY A 197 -7.63 14.19 -8.89
N GLY A 198 -8.21 15.23 -8.28
CA GLY A 198 -7.44 16.22 -7.48
C GLY A 198 -7.01 15.93 -6.03
N ASN A 199 -7.18 14.74 -5.42
CA ASN A 199 -6.87 14.52 -3.99
C ASN A 199 -6.07 13.23 -3.68
N MET A 200 -4.86 13.10 -4.24
CA MET A 200 -3.99 11.94 -3.99
C MET A 200 -2.62 12.36 -3.44
N ILE A 201 -2.18 11.66 -2.40
CA ILE A 201 -0.82 11.73 -1.84
C ILE A 201 -0.13 10.41 -2.17
N THR A 202 0.99 10.50 -2.88
CA THR A 202 1.87 9.35 -3.10
C THR A 202 3.18 9.56 -2.39
N VAL A 203 3.51 8.63 -1.51
CA VAL A 203 4.75 8.61 -0.73
C VAL A 203 5.68 7.55 -1.30
N LEU A 204 6.85 7.97 -1.77
CA LEU A 204 7.89 7.13 -2.33
C LEU A 204 9.08 7.06 -1.37
N PHE A 205 9.40 5.86 -0.89
CA PHE A 205 10.53 5.62 0.00
C PHE A 205 11.72 5.00 -0.74
N SER A 206 12.92 5.49 -0.48
CA SER A 206 14.16 4.95 -1.04
C SER A 206 15.15 4.55 0.05
N ALA A 207 15.35 3.24 0.22
CA ALA A 207 16.43 2.67 1.03
C ALA A 207 17.11 1.50 0.30
N PRO A 208 17.93 1.79 -0.72
CA PRO A 208 18.80 0.77 -1.30
C PRO A 208 19.71 0.17 -0.22
N LEU A 209 20.13 -1.08 -0.36
CA LEU A 209 21.02 -1.73 0.61
C LEU A 209 22.46 -1.25 0.48
N VAL A 210 22.93 -1.09 -0.76
CA VAL A 210 24.34 -0.81 -1.07
C VAL A 210 24.49 0.14 -2.24
N PHE A 211 25.62 0.84 -2.29
CA PHE A 211 26.09 1.57 -3.46
C PHE A 211 27.52 1.17 -3.82
N HIS A 212 27.97 1.56 -5.01
CA HIS A 212 29.38 1.42 -5.38
C HIS A 212 30.11 2.73 -5.09
N ASP A 213 31.23 2.65 -4.37
CA ASP A 213 32.14 3.80 -4.24
C ASP A 213 32.94 4.04 -5.53
N GLU A 214 33.76 5.10 -5.55
CA GLU A 214 34.63 5.46 -6.68
C GLU A 214 35.56 4.31 -7.11
N SER A 215 35.91 3.44 -6.16
CA SER A 215 36.74 2.24 -6.39
C SER A 215 35.93 1.01 -6.80
N ARG A 216 34.64 1.16 -7.11
CA ARG A 216 33.68 0.09 -7.43
C ARG A 216 33.52 -0.95 -6.31
N ARG A 217 33.81 -0.59 -5.06
CA ARG A 217 33.55 -1.45 -3.91
C ARG A 217 32.13 -1.22 -3.42
N LEU A 218 31.48 -2.30 -3.01
CA LEU A 218 30.15 -2.22 -2.41
C LEU A 218 30.25 -1.61 -1.01
N ARG A 219 29.53 -0.51 -0.80
CA ARG A 219 29.39 0.18 0.49
C ARG A 219 27.92 0.13 0.93
N PRO A 220 27.65 -0.10 2.22
CA PRO A 220 26.27 -0.11 2.72
C PRO A 220 25.70 1.31 2.74
N PHE A 221 24.41 1.45 2.46
CA PHE A 221 23.67 2.64 2.84
C PHE A 221 23.37 2.63 4.34
N ALA A 222 23.24 3.81 4.95
CA ALA A 222 22.77 3.91 6.32
C ALA A 222 21.30 3.50 6.37
N LYS A 223 20.89 2.67 7.32
CA LYS A 223 19.49 2.27 7.44
C LYS A 223 18.63 3.48 7.81
N LEU A 224 17.64 3.79 6.97
CA LEU A 224 16.55 4.73 7.28
C LEU A 224 15.35 3.95 7.80
N ASP A 225 14.68 4.46 8.83
CA ASP A 225 13.45 3.89 9.37
C ASP A 225 12.26 4.73 8.92
N PHE A 226 11.56 4.24 7.90
CA PHE A 226 10.39 4.90 7.34
C PHE A 226 9.09 4.54 8.07
N ALA A 227 9.10 3.58 9.01
CA ALA A 227 7.88 3.12 9.67
C ALA A 227 7.25 4.28 10.46
N MET A 228 8.06 5.04 11.18
CA MET A 228 7.60 6.22 11.92
C MET A 228 7.02 7.30 11.01
N GLU A 229 7.66 7.62 9.88
CA GLU A 229 7.18 8.63 8.94
C GLU A 229 5.87 8.18 8.26
N ARG A 230 5.80 6.91 7.85
CA ARG A 230 4.59 6.29 7.30
C ARG A 230 3.42 6.37 8.26
N ASP A 231 3.61 5.90 9.50
CA ASP A 231 2.56 5.87 10.52
C ASP A 231 2.09 7.30 10.86
N LEU A 232 3.03 8.25 10.92
CA LEU A 232 2.76 9.65 11.14
C LEU A 232 1.90 10.27 10.05
N ILE A 233 2.23 10.06 8.76
CA ILE A 233 1.43 10.58 7.64
C ILE A 233 0.03 9.95 7.67
N TRP A 234 -0.06 8.63 7.90
CA TRP A 234 -1.34 7.94 8.03
C TRP A 234 -2.20 8.50 9.17
N HIS A 235 -1.61 8.71 10.34
CA HIS A 235 -2.30 9.31 11.48
C HIS A 235 -2.80 10.72 11.19
N CYS A 236 -2.03 11.54 10.45
CA CYS A 236 -2.47 12.87 10.03
C CYS A 236 -3.71 12.81 9.15
N LEU A 237 -3.74 11.89 8.18
CA LEU A 237 -4.91 11.74 7.31
C LEU A 237 -6.13 11.21 8.08
N LYS A 238 -5.91 10.25 8.98
CA LYS A 238 -6.97 9.74 9.87
C LYS A 238 -7.55 10.86 10.74
N GLU A 239 -6.69 11.69 11.33
CA GLU A 239 -7.08 12.84 12.15
C GLU A 239 -7.82 13.90 11.33
N ALA A 240 -7.36 14.19 10.11
CA ALA A 240 -8.03 15.13 9.21
C ALA A 240 -9.42 14.64 8.77
N SER A 241 -9.59 13.31 8.63
CA SER A 241 -10.83 12.66 8.20
C SER A 241 -11.40 13.28 6.91
N ARG A 242 -10.57 13.28 5.87
CA ARG A 242 -10.86 13.88 4.55
C ARG A 242 -10.69 12.84 3.45
N ASP A 243 -11.45 13.01 2.36
CA ASP A 243 -11.41 12.17 1.17
C ASP A 243 -10.14 12.41 0.34
N ILE A 244 -9.01 11.95 0.88
CA ILE A 244 -7.66 12.03 0.30
C ILE A 244 -7.12 10.61 0.20
N GLU A 245 -6.79 10.18 -1.01
CA GLU A 245 -6.15 8.89 -1.23
C GLU A 245 -4.68 8.96 -0.83
N LEU A 246 -4.22 7.99 -0.06
CA LEU A 246 -2.81 7.86 0.34
C LEU A 246 -2.26 6.53 -0.14
N SER A 247 -1.16 6.59 -0.88
CA SER A 247 -0.43 5.41 -1.36
C SER A 247 1.02 5.49 -0.93
N PHE A 248 1.55 4.40 -0.40
CA PHE A 248 2.98 4.21 -0.14
C PHE A 248 3.56 3.26 -1.19
N ASP A 249 4.74 3.57 -1.71
CA ASP A 249 5.44 2.71 -2.68
C ASP A 249 6.97 2.88 -2.55
N THR A 250 7.72 1.92 -3.09
CA THR A 250 9.18 2.05 -3.22
C THR A 250 9.52 3.06 -4.33
N ALA A 251 10.47 3.95 -4.07
CA ALA A 251 10.94 4.95 -5.01
C ALA A 251 11.75 4.30 -6.14
N THR A 252 11.07 3.82 -7.18
CA THR A 252 11.70 3.37 -8.43
C THR A 252 11.35 4.31 -9.58
N HIS A 253 12.16 4.31 -10.64
CA HIS A 253 11.87 5.11 -11.84
C HIS A 253 10.47 4.84 -12.39
N HIS A 254 10.06 3.57 -12.49
CA HIS A 254 8.72 3.20 -12.96
C HIS A 254 7.60 3.69 -12.02
N ARG A 255 7.83 3.69 -10.71
CA ARG A 255 6.85 4.17 -9.73
C ARG A 255 6.69 5.68 -9.80
N LEU A 256 7.79 6.42 -10.01
CA LEU A 256 7.73 7.86 -10.26
C LEU A 256 6.88 8.18 -11.50
N LEU A 257 7.13 7.50 -12.62
CA LEU A 257 6.33 7.64 -13.85
C LEU A 257 4.86 7.27 -13.64
N ALA A 258 4.57 6.21 -12.89
CA ALA A 258 3.21 5.83 -12.55
C ALA A 258 2.51 6.90 -11.71
N THR A 259 3.19 7.51 -10.73
CA THR A 259 2.68 8.63 -9.93
C THR A 259 2.38 9.85 -10.79
N MET A 260 3.24 10.17 -11.75
CA MET A 260 3.01 11.27 -12.70
C MET A 260 1.81 10.98 -13.62
N THR A 261 1.70 9.75 -14.11
CA THR A 261 0.60 9.31 -14.98
C THR A 261 -0.75 9.36 -14.25
N LYS A 262 -0.77 8.98 -12.97
CA LYS A 262 -1.95 9.09 -12.09
C LYS A 262 -2.30 10.55 -11.74
N ARG A 263 -1.42 11.50 -12.03
CA ARG A 263 -1.54 12.92 -11.64
C ARG A 263 -1.79 13.10 -10.15
N SER A 264 -0.96 12.46 -9.31
CA SER A 264 -1.04 12.63 -7.87
C SER A 264 -0.92 14.12 -7.49
N SER A 265 -1.75 14.61 -6.58
CA SER A 265 -1.70 16.02 -6.16
C SER A 265 -0.41 16.34 -5.42
N CYS A 266 0.03 15.42 -4.56
CA CYS A 266 1.24 15.55 -3.76
C CYS A 266 2.14 14.31 -3.93
N LEU A 267 3.40 14.55 -4.29
CA LEU A 267 4.47 13.56 -4.20
C LEU A 267 5.30 13.83 -2.95
N HIS A 268 5.39 12.86 -2.04
CA HIS A 268 6.36 12.85 -0.96
C HIS A 268 7.48 11.88 -1.32
N TYR A 269 8.71 12.34 -1.46
CA TYR A 269 9.88 11.49 -1.59
C TYR A 269 10.62 11.49 -0.25
N SER A 270 10.91 10.31 0.29
CA SER A 270 11.73 10.14 1.49
C SER A 270 12.86 9.15 1.24
N GLY A 271 14.09 9.52 1.60
CA GLY A 271 15.25 8.68 1.35
C GLY A 271 16.58 9.37 1.57
N HIS A 272 17.65 8.72 1.12
CA HIS A 272 18.97 9.34 1.16
C HIS A 272 19.08 10.53 0.22
N GLY A 273 19.95 11.43 0.61
CA GLY A 273 20.23 12.67 -0.05
C GLY A 273 21.61 12.72 -0.68
N HIS A 274 21.74 13.36 -1.84
CA HIS A 274 23.04 13.68 -2.40
C HIS A 274 22.98 15.00 -3.18
N PRO A 275 24.06 15.80 -3.19
CA PRO A 275 24.09 17.09 -3.87
C PRO A 275 23.69 17.04 -5.35
N SER A 276 24.00 15.97 -6.08
CA SER A 276 23.83 15.90 -7.55
C SER A 276 22.78 14.88 -8.04
N TYR A 277 22.26 14.03 -7.17
CA TYR A 277 21.34 12.96 -7.56
C TYR A 277 20.37 12.60 -6.44
N LEU A 278 19.19 12.09 -6.81
CA LEU A 278 18.29 11.42 -5.88
C LEU A 278 18.43 9.90 -6.05
N PRO A 279 18.80 9.15 -5.00
CA PRO A 279 18.86 7.70 -5.05
C PRO A 279 17.45 7.14 -5.16
N PHE A 280 17.09 6.60 -6.32
CA PHE A 280 15.95 5.70 -6.45
C PHE A 280 16.44 4.26 -6.31
N GLU A 281 15.53 3.29 -6.23
CA GLU A 281 15.86 1.87 -6.17
C GLU A 281 15.79 1.21 -7.55
N ASN A 282 16.70 0.27 -7.80
CA ASN A 282 16.74 -0.51 -9.04
C ASN A 282 16.00 -1.86 -8.97
N GLY A 283 15.28 -2.12 -7.87
CA GLY A 283 14.56 -3.37 -7.62
C GLY A 283 15.43 -4.57 -7.27
N LYS A 284 16.76 -4.40 -7.18
CA LYS A 284 17.73 -5.45 -6.85
C LYS A 284 18.56 -5.14 -5.60
N GLY A 285 18.10 -4.19 -4.78
CA GLY A 285 18.79 -3.75 -3.57
C GLY A 285 19.89 -2.71 -3.79
N GLY A 286 20.07 -2.20 -5.00
CA GLY A 286 21.02 -1.11 -5.30
C GLY A 286 20.30 0.16 -5.77
N PRO A 287 21.03 1.30 -5.83
CA PRO A 287 20.46 2.56 -6.28
C PRO A 287 20.35 2.58 -7.80
N HIS A 288 19.31 3.24 -8.27
CA HIS A 288 19.26 3.93 -9.55
C HIS A 288 19.50 5.42 -9.27
N TRP A 289 20.66 5.93 -9.64
CA TRP A 289 21.02 7.32 -9.41
C TRP A 289 20.29 8.21 -10.40
N LEU A 290 19.19 8.82 -9.97
CA LEU A 290 18.42 9.70 -10.82
C LEU A 290 19.03 11.10 -10.79
N GLN A 291 19.51 11.57 -11.93
CA GLN A 291 20.11 12.89 -12.02
C GLN A 291 19.02 13.97 -11.99
N VAL A 292 19.40 15.13 -11.47
CA VAL A 292 18.57 16.33 -11.46
C VAL A 292 18.05 16.69 -12.87
N ASN A 293 18.89 16.60 -13.91
CA ASN A 293 18.46 16.92 -15.27
C ASN A 293 17.42 15.92 -15.81
N GLU A 294 17.59 14.63 -15.54
CA GLU A 294 16.63 13.58 -15.93
C GLU A 294 15.28 13.78 -15.23
N LEU A 295 15.32 14.14 -13.94
CA LEU A 295 14.12 14.48 -13.17
C LEU A 295 13.39 15.69 -13.77
N ARG A 296 14.13 16.73 -14.15
CA ARG A 296 13.57 17.91 -14.82
C ARG A 296 12.92 17.55 -16.15
N GLU A 297 13.59 16.77 -16.99
CA GLU A 297 13.07 16.33 -18.29
C GLU A 297 11.78 15.51 -18.14
N MET A 298 11.72 14.63 -17.14
CA MET A 298 10.50 13.86 -16.84
C MET A 298 9.35 14.77 -16.42
N VAL A 299 9.60 15.71 -15.49
CA VAL A 299 8.56 16.59 -14.96
C VAL A 299 8.09 17.63 -15.98
N SER A 300 8.94 18.05 -16.91
CA SER A 300 8.66 19.12 -17.90
C SER A 300 7.86 18.66 -19.13
N GLN A 301 7.24 17.48 -19.13
CA GLN A 301 6.50 16.94 -20.30
C GLN A 301 5.24 17.77 -20.65
N GLU A 302 4.84 17.74 -21.93
CA GLU A 302 3.73 18.52 -22.48
C GLU A 302 2.39 18.23 -21.75
N GLY A 303 1.78 19.26 -21.15
CA GLY A 303 0.50 19.13 -20.43
C GLY A 303 0.48 19.63 -18.98
N GLY A 304 1.54 20.33 -18.53
CA GLY A 304 1.62 20.96 -17.21
C GLY A 304 2.21 20.05 -16.12
N ALA A 305 2.63 20.65 -15.00
CA ALA A 305 3.31 19.91 -13.93
C ALA A 305 2.46 18.72 -13.42
N PRO A 306 3.06 17.53 -13.25
CA PRO A 306 2.34 16.33 -12.85
C PRO A 306 1.85 16.37 -11.40
N PHE A 307 2.38 17.29 -10.59
CA PHE A 307 2.09 17.44 -9.17
C PHE A 307 1.73 18.89 -8.86
N LYS A 308 0.76 19.10 -7.95
CA LYS A 308 0.50 20.42 -7.36
C LYS A 308 1.57 20.75 -6.32
N MET A 309 2.07 19.72 -5.64
CA MET A 309 3.07 19.85 -4.61
C MET A 309 4.07 18.68 -4.60
N VAL A 310 5.35 18.95 -4.33
CA VAL A 310 6.36 17.95 -3.99
C VAL A 310 6.94 18.22 -2.61
N PHE A 311 7.10 17.19 -1.79
CA PHE A 311 7.89 17.22 -0.56
C PHE A 311 9.09 16.29 -0.75
N VAL A 312 10.31 16.82 -0.66
CA VAL A 312 11.56 16.03 -0.68
C VAL A 312 12.15 15.94 0.74
N SER A 313 11.85 14.85 1.44
CA SER A 313 12.38 14.48 2.76
C SER A 313 13.70 13.72 2.59
N ALA A 314 14.77 14.45 2.26
CA ALA A 314 16.12 13.90 2.16
C ALA A 314 17.16 14.93 2.61
N CYS A 315 18.27 14.47 3.19
CA CYS A 315 19.44 15.33 3.47
C CYS A 315 19.93 15.96 2.15
N HIS A 316 20.53 17.16 2.15
CA HIS A 316 21.01 17.79 0.90
C HIS A 316 19.97 17.91 -0.25
N SER A 317 18.66 17.89 0.06
CA SER A 317 17.59 17.89 -0.95
C SER A 317 17.36 19.23 -1.65
N GLY A 318 18.11 20.28 -1.30
CA GLY A 318 17.96 21.62 -1.87
C GLY A 318 18.00 21.63 -3.40
N LEU A 319 19.03 21.01 -4.00
CA LEU A 319 19.14 20.95 -5.46
C LEU A 319 17.97 20.18 -6.08
N ALA A 320 17.57 19.06 -5.48
CA ALA A 320 16.42 18.29 -5.95
C ALA A 320 15.11 19.09 -5.84
N GLY A 321 14.94 19.87 -4.77
CA GLY A 321 13.79 20.76 -4.60
C GLY A 321 13.76 21.89 -5.64
N GLU A 322 14.90 22.53 -5.90
CA GLU A 322 15.05 23.52 -6.96
C GLU A 322 14.80 22.93 -8.34
N THR A 323 15.17 21.67 -8.54
CA THR A 323 14.88 20.93 -9.78
C THR A 323 13.38 20.79 -10.02
N PHE A 324 12.63 20.32 -9.02
CA PHE A 324 11.17 20.22 -9.13
C PHE A 324 10.53 21.59 -9.37
N ALA A 325 11.00 22.62 -8.66
CA ALA A 325 10.48 23.98 -8.81
C ALA A 325 10.76 24.55 -10.22
N SER A 326 12.00 24.40 -10.72
CA SER A 326 12.40 24.85 -12.07
C SER A 326 11.78 24.02 -13.20
N ALA A 327 11.36 22.78 -12.90
CA ALA A 327 10.57 21.94 -13.80
C ALA A 327 9.07 22.32 -13.82
N GLY A 328 8.67 23.35 -13.07
CA GLY A 328 7.31 23.90 -13.09
C GLY A 328 6.37 23.39 -12.00
N VAL A 329 6.86 22.61 -11.03
CA VAL A 329 6.03 22.24 -9.86
C VAL A 329 5.71 23.49 -9.05
N PRO A 330 4.42 23.83 -8.81
CA PRO A 330 4.05 25.09 -8.16
C PRO A 330 4.54 25.22 -6.72
N HIS A 331 4.63 24.11 -6.00
CA HIS A 331 4.95 24.09 -4.57
C HIS A 331 5.94 22.96 -4.27
N VAL A 332 7.09 23.31 -3.73
CA VAL A 332 8.12 22.33 -3.35
C VAL A 332 8.61 22.62 -1.94
N VAL A 333 8.51 21.63 -1.07
CA VAL A 333 9.12 21.66 0.26
C VAL A 333 10.34 20.76 0.24
N CYS A 334 11.49 21.31 0.61
CA CYS A 334 12.75 20.57 0.68
C CYS A 334 13.62 21.10 1.82
N CYS A 335 14.79 20.51 2.00
CA CYS A 335 15.74 20.89 3.04
C CYS A 335 16.97 21.57 2.43
N GLN A 336 17.55 22.54 3.15
CA GLN A 336 18.70 23.30 2.68
C GLN A 336 19.89 22.38 2.36
N GLN A 337 20.65 22.79 1.35
CA GLN A 337 21.90 22.17 0.95
C GLN A 337 22.86 22.17 2.15
N GLU A 338 23.57 21.05 2.37
CA GLU A 338 24.63 20.88 3.39
C GLU A 338 24.18 20.62 4.84
N SER A 339 22.87 20.53 5.12
CA SER A 339 22.40 20.25 6.48
C SER A 339 21.86 18.83 6.66
N GLU A 340 22.43 18.09 7.62
CA GLU A 340 21.80 16.88 8.18
C GLU A 340 20.62 17.31 9.06
N LEU A 341 19.45 16.74 8.81
CA LEU A 341 18.26 16.96 9.64
C LEU A 341 18.26 16.01 10.82
N LYS A 342 17.85 16.50 11.98
CA LYS A 342 17.51 15.61 13.09
C LYS A 342 16.13 15.01 12.85
N ASP A 343 16.02 13.70 13.01
CA ASP A 343 14.75 12.96 12.86
C ASP A 343 13.61 13.60 13.65
N THR A 344 13.86 14.06 14.89
CA THR A 344 12.83 14.71 15.71
C THR A 344 12.29 16.01 15.10
N ALA A 345 13.14 16.81 14.45
CA ALA A 345 12.71 18.05 13.79
C ALA A 345 11.94 17.73 12.50
N ALA A 346 12.43 16.77 11.71
CA ALA A 346 11.78 16.31 10.48
C ALA A 346 10.38 15.73 10.76
N LEU A 347 10.24 14.88 11.77
CA LEU A 347 8.95 14.31 12.19
C LEU A 347 7.99 15.40 12.69
N ALA A 348 8.45 16.33 13.52
CA ALA A 348 7.62 17.42 14.04
C ALA A 348 7.10 18.33 12.91
N PHE A 349 7.99 18.71 11.98
CA PHE A 349 7.61 19.47 10.79
C PHE A 349 6.58 18.71 9.95
N THR A 350 6.90 17.47 9.57
CA THR A 350 6.08 16.63 8.69
C THR A 350 4.69 16.41 9.25
N ARG A 351 4.57 16.13 10.56
CA ARG A 351 3.26 15.92 11.21
C ARG A 351 2.38 17.15 11.07
N GLN A 352 2.90 18.30 11.50
CA GLN A 352 2.09 19.51 11.52
C GLN A 352 1.80 20.02 10.09
N PHE A 353 2.78 19.87 9.20
CA PHE A 353 2.65 20.23 7.79
C PHE A 353 1.52 19.43 7.12
N TYR A 354 1.55 18.09 7.18
CA TYR A 354 0.53 17.26 6.54
C TYR A 354 -0.85 17.39 7.19
N LEU A 355 -0.92 17.54 8.52
CA LEU A 355 -2.20 17.78 9.19
C LEU A 355 -2.84 19.09 8.71
N ALA A 356 -2.08 20.20 8.68
CA ALA A 356 -2.58 21.48 8.18
C ALA A 356 -3.00 21.38 6.70
N LEU A 357 -2.17 20.75 5.87
CA LEU A 357 -2.42 20.61 4.43
C LEU A 357 -3.68 19.79 4.14
N THR A 358 -3.87 18.67 4.84
CA THR A 358 -5.01 17.75 4.64
C THR A 358 -6.32 18.32 5.18
N VAL A 359 -6.29 19.17 6.21
CA VAL A 359 -7.47 19.89 6.72
C VAL A 359 -7.94 20.99 5.75
N GLY A 360 -7.07 21.44 4.84
CA GLY A 360 -7.38 22.39 3.78
C GLY A 360 -6.73 23.77 3.93
N HIS A 361 -5.71 23.91 4.79
CA HIS A 361 -4.91 25.14 4.82
C HIS A 361 -4.11 25.30 3.53
N THR A 362 -3.70 26.54 3.26
CA THR A 362 -2.79 26.84 2.15
C THR A 362 -1.42 26.22 2.38
N VAL A 363 -0.63 26.05 1.31
CA VAL A 363 0.74 25.52 1.42
C VAL A 363 1.60 26.38 2.35
N LYS A 364 1.47 27.70 2.24
CA LYS A 364 2.21 28.65 3.07
C LYS A 364 1.84 28.51 4.55
N GLU A 365 0.55 28.49 4.87
CA GLU A 365 0.08 28.28 6.26
C GLU A 365 0.56 26.94 6.80
N ALA A 366 0.47 25.86 6.01
CA ALA A 366 0.94 24.53 6.40
C ALA A 366 2.45 24.53 6.67
N PHE A 367 3.25 25.18 5.81
CA PHE A 367 4.69 25.33 5.98
C PHE A 367 5.03 26.12 7.25
N GLU A 368 4.36 27.26 7.47
CA GLU A 368 4.54 28.07 8.68
C GLU A 368 4.17 27.30 9.96
N GLN A 369 3.12 26.49 9.92
CA GLN A 369 2.75 25.62 11.05
C GLN A 369 3.79 24.53 11.29
N GLY A 370 4.33 23.92 10.23
CA GLY A 370 5.49 23.01 10.33
C GLY A 370 6.68 23.68 11.02
N CYS A 371 7.04 24.90 10.60
CA CYS A 371 8.11 25.67 11.23
C CYS A 371 7.81 26.02 12.70
N LYS A 372 6.56 26.33 13.05
CA LYS A 372 6.14 26.56 14.44
C LYS A 372 6.27 25.27 15.27
N ALA A 373 5.90 24.12 14.72
CA ALA A 373 6.04 22.83 15.39
C ALA A 373 7.50 22.50 15.71
N VAL A 374 8.42 22.71 14.77
CA VAL A 374 9.87 22.51 15.01
C VAL A 374 10.37 23.39 16.15
N ARG A 375 9.91 24.65 16.22
CA ARG A 375 10.28 25.58 17.31
C ARG A 375 9.76 25.14 18.67
N ALA A 376 8.57 24.53 18.68
CA ALA A 376 7.93 24.04 19.89
C ALA A 376 8.43 22.64 20.32
N THR A 377 9.29 21.98 19.54
CA THR A 377 9.76 20.63 19.84
C THR A 377 10.56 20.60 21.15
N PRO A 378 10.13 19.82 22.16
CA PRO A 378 10.84 19.72 23.42
C PRO A 378 12.20 19.06 23.22
N ASN A 379 13.20 19.49 24.01
CA ASN A 379 14.58 18.95 24.00
C ASN A 379 15.35 19.10 22.67
N LEU A 380 14.82 19.82 21.68
CA LEU A 380 15.55 20.11 20.45
C LEU A 380 16.57 21.21 20.70
N ARG A 381 17.86 20.89 20.54
CA ARG A 381 18.93 21.89 20.62
C ARG A 381 18.88 22.83 19.41
N ASN A 382 18.88 24.14 19.67
CA ASN A 382 18.88 25.21 18.67
C ASN A 382 17.73 25.08 17.64
N PRO A 383 16.46 25.14 18.07
CA PRO A 383 15.31 24.92 17.21
C PRO A 383 15.24 25.90 16.03
N GLU A 384 15.74 27.13 16.18
CA GLU A 384 15.79 28.12 15.09
C GLU A 384 16.73 27.72 13.96
N ILE A 385 17.83 27.02 14.27
CA ILE A 385 18.76 26.54 13.25
C ILE A 385 18.13 25.36 12.51
N GLU A 386 17.51 24.43 13.23
CA GLU A 386 16.83 23.27 12.64
C GLU A 386 15.64 23.69 11.77
N MET A 387 14.87 24.68 12.20
CA MET A 387 13.73 25.21 11.44
C MET A 387 14.16 25.88 10.13
N LYS A 388 15.27 26.64 10.12
CA LYS A 388 15.79 27.30 8.92
C LYS A 388 16.22 26.33 7.82
N LYS A 389 16.42 25.05 8.16
CA LYS A 389 16.76 24.02 7.18
C LYS A 389 15.59 23.71 6.24
N PHE A 390 14.34 23.95 6.63
CA PHE A 390 13.20 23.75 5.74
C PHE A 390 13.04 24.93 4.78
N VAL A 391 12.80 24.65 3.51
CA VAL A 391 12.64 25.65 2.45
C VAL A 391 11.36 25.36 1.67
N LEU A 392 10.62 26.43 1.38
CA LEU A 392 9.49 26.42 0.47
C LEU A 392 9.90 27.12 -0.84
N LEU A 393 9.65 26.45 -1.96
CA LEU A 393 10.01 26.89 -3.31
C LEU A 393 8.78 26.80 -4.24
N PRO A 394 8.75 27.59 -5.34
CA PRO A 394 9.66 28.70 -5.67
C PRO A 394 9.54 29.85 -4.66
N ARG A 395 10.61 30.57 -4.34
CA ARG A 395 10.57 31.60 -3.27
C ARG A 395 9.60 32.75 -3.55
N ASP A 396 9.33 33.00 -4.82
CA ASP A 396 8.45 34.00 -5.38
C ASP A 396 7.09 33.43 -5.85
N GLY A 397 6.84 32.14 -5.60
CA GLY A 397 5.60 31.47 -5.95
C GLY A 397 4.41 31.88 -5.08
N ASN A 398 3.20 31.84 -5.65
CA ASN A 398 1.97 31.99 -4.86
C ASN A 398 1.69 30.70 -4.08
N HIS A 399 2.06 30.68 -2.79
CA HIS A 399 1.81 29.56 -1.89
C HIS A 399 0.56 29.70 -1.02
N ASP A 400 -0.18 30.80 -1.19
CA ASP A 400 -1.44 31.09 -0.47
C ASP A 400 -2.64 30.36 -1.12
N VAL A 401 -2.43 29.10 -1.52
CA VAL A 401 -3.43 28.24 -2.17
C VAL A 401 -3.45 26.85 -1.51
N PRO A 402 -4.63 26.21 -1.37
CA PRO A 402 -4.74 24.85 -0.84
C PRO A 402 -4.36 23.81 -1.92
N VAL A 403 -3.74 22.71 -1.50
CA VAL A 403 -3.40 21.59 -2.41
C VAL A 403 -4.60 20.67 -2.62
N PHE A 404 -5.36 20.40 -1.55
CA PHE A 404 -6.49 19.48 -1.56
C PHE A 404 -7.81 20.23 -1.43
N ASN A 405 -8.81 19.78 -2.18
CA ASN A 405 -10.19 20.21 -2.01
C ASN A 405 -11.05 19.00 -1.60
N ALA A 406 -10.60 18.32 -0.55
CA ALA A 406 -11.18 17.06 -0.09
C ALA A 406 -12.37 17.31 0.85
N LYS A 407 -13.47 16.60 0.59
CA LYS A 407 -14.67 16.65 1.43
C LYS A 407 -14.40 15.95 2.76
N PRO A 408 -14.97 16.42 3.90
CA PRO A 408 -14.94 15.67 5.15
C PRO A 408 -15.59 14.30 5.00
N LEU A 409 -14.95 13.28 5.56
CA LEU A 409 -15.52 11.94 5.74
C LEU A 409 -16.29 11.91 7.06
N ARG A 410 -17.52 11.39 7.02
CA ARG A 410 -18.36 11.26 8.24
C ARG A 410 -17.89 10.16 9.18
N GLU A 411 -17.35 9.10 8.61
CA GLU A 411 -16.68 8.01 9.32
C GLU A 411 -15.40 7.68 8.57
N TRP A 412 -14.29 7.62 9.29
CA TRP A 412 -13.05 7.06 8.73
C TRP A 412 -13.28 5.57 8.45
N PRO A 413 -12.78 5.01 7.34
CA PRO A 413 -12.91 3.58 7.08
C PRO A 413 -12.42 2.80 8.31
N ASN A 414 -13.33 2.09 8.96
CA ASN A 414 -12.96 1.06 9.92
C ASN A 414 -12.33 -0.05 9.09
N MET A 415 -11.00 0.02 8.92
CA MET A 415 -10.19 -1.16 8.64
C MET A 415 -10.68 -2.19 9.65
N GLY A 416 -11.36 -3.23 9.17
CA GLY A 416 -11.71 -4.33 10.05
C GLY A 416 -10.39 -4.75 10.69
N SER A 417 -10.25 -4.51 11.99
CA SER A 417 -9.33 -5.28 12.79
C SER A 417 -9.66 -6.71 12.38
N SER A 418 -8.74 -7.38 11.66
CA SER A 418 -8.71 -8.83 11.61
C SER A 418 -9.08 -9.26 13.02
N ARG A 419 -10.13 -10.08 13.12
CA ARG A 419 -10.66 -10.54 14.40
C ARG A 419 -9.49 -11.10 15.20
N ILE A 420 -8.90 -10.28 16.06
CA ILE A 420 -8.09 -10.70 17.19
C ILE A 420 -9.13 -11.28 18.13
N LEU A 421 -9.56 -12.50 17.81
CA LEU A 421 -10.13 -13.36 18.80
C LEU A 421 -8.93 -13.76 19.67
N GLN A 422 -8.88 -13.12 20.84
CA GLN A 422 -8.64 -13.85 22.06
C GLN A 422 -9.54 -15.11 22.03
N ALA A 423 -9.02 -16.20 21.47
CA ALA A 423 -9.56 -17.53 21.66
C ALA A 423 -8.67 -18.23 22.68
N SER A 424 -8.62 -17.68 23.89
CA SER A 424 -8.32 -18.47 25.07
C SER A 424 -9.51 -19.39 25.34
N SER A 425 -9.24 -20.70 25.25
CA SER A 425 -9.83 -21.78 26.05
C SER A 425 -11.36 -21.88 26.17
N ARG A 426 -11.98 -22.74 25.33
CA ARG A 426 -12.82 -23.90 25.75
C ARG A 426 -13.37 -24.69 24.55
N PRO A 427 -13.41 -26.03 24.59
CA PRO A 427 -13.97 -26.84 23.53
C PRO A 427 -15.49 -27.00 23.71
N ARG A 428 -16.27 -26.79 22.65
CA ARG A 428 -17.64 -27.29 22.60
C ARG A 428 -17.90 -28.07 21.32
N ARG A 429 -18.38 -29.30 21.56
CA ARG A 429 -18.71 -30.38 20.64
C ARG A 429 -19.79 -29.99 19.63
N GLY A 430 -19.59 -30.45 18.39
CA GLY A 430 -20.59 -31.14 17.58
C GLY A 430 -21.66 -30.31 16.87
N ARG A 431 -21.53 -30.16 15.54
CA ARG A 431 -22.36 -30.87 14.54
C ARG A 431 -22.04 -30.36 13.12
N SER A 432 -21.89 -31.33 12.22
CA SER A 432 -21.70 -31.21 10.77
C SER A 432 -22.84 -30.42 10.09
N LEU A 433 -22.52 -29.58 9.08
CA LEU A 433 -22.92 -29.80 7.67
C LEU A 433 -22.68 -28.57 6.78
N MET A 434 -22.24 -28.88 5.55
CA MET A 434 -22.51 -28.21 4.26
C MET A 434 -21.68 -26.97 3.85
N ARG A 435 -20.63 -27.31 3.10
CA ARG A 435 -19.98 -26.55 2.01
C ARG A 435 -20.93 -25.59 1.28
N SER A 436 -20.45 -24.37 1.05
CA SER A 436 -20.69 -23.69 -0.22
C SER A 436 -19.38 -23.13 -0.77
N ARG A 437 -19.06 -23.58 -1.98
CA ARG A 437 -17.84 -23.32 -2.75
C ARG A 437 -17.83 -21.84 -3.17
N SER A 438 -16.81 -21.09 -2.78
CA SER A 438 -16.57 -19.75 -3.35
C SER A 438 -15.75 -19.90 -4.63
N LEU A 439 -16.41 -19.68 -5.75
CA LEU A 439 -15.82 -19.58 -7.08
C LEU A 439 -14.96 -18.31 -7.15
N TYR A 440 -13.72 -18.48 -7.58
CA TYR A 440 -12.81 -17.39 -7.91
C TYR A 440 -13.24 -16.76 -9.23
N PHE A 441 -13.49 -15.44 -9.22
CA PHE A 441 -13.50 -14.62 -10.43
C PHE A 441 -12.34 -13.64 -10.35
N GLY A 442 -11.45 -13.75 -11.33
CA GLY A 442 -10.30 -12.87 -11.52
C GLY A 442 -10.75 -11.49 -11.98
N GLY A 443 -10.17 -10.47 -11.34
CA GLY A 443 -10.36 -9.07 -11.63
C GLY A 443 -9.59 -8.27 -10.59
N ALA A 444 -8.32 -8.02 -10.85
CA ALA A 444 -7.46 -7.23 -9.98
C ALA A 444 -8.09 -5.84 -9.78
N ARG A 445 -8.66 -5.60 -8.59
CA ARG A 445 -9.19 -4.30 -8.21
C ARG A 445 -8.03 -3.37 -7.96
N SER A 446 -7.94 -2.29 -8.73
CA SER A 446 -6.93 -1.23 -8.56
C SER A 446 -6.96 -0.58 -7.16
N SER A 447 -8.03 -0.77 -6.39
CA SER A 447 -8.19 -0.35 -5.00
C SER A 447 -7.66 -1.34 -3.96
N GLU A 448 -7.38 -2.61 -4.31
CA GLU A 448 -6.70 -3.54 -3.38
C GLU A 448 -5.18 -3.32 -3.35
N LEU A 449 -4.61 -2.79 -4.44
CA LEU A 449 -3.19 -2.46 -4.55
C LEU A 449 -2.79 -1.25 -3.69
N SER A 450 -3.69 -0.27 -3.49
CA SER A 450 -3.43 0.88 -2.60
C SER A 450 -3.57 0.54 -1.12
N VAL A 451 -4.46 -0.39 -0.76
CA VAL A 451 -4.70 -0.80 0.64
C VAL A 451 -3.67 -1.84 1.14
N ARG A 452 -3.19 -2.74 0.27
CA ARG A 452 -2.15 -3.72 0.66
C ARG A 452 -0.85 -3.08 1.16
N ASN A 453 -0.49 -1.92 0.65
CA ASN A 453 0.75 -1.24 1.02
C ASN A 453 0.69 -0.52 2.39
N MET A 454 -0.48 -0.50 3.05
CA MET A 454 -0.67 0.23 4.31
C MET A 454 -0.42 -0.63 5.55
N MET A 455 -0.75 -1.93 5.47
CA MET A 455 -0.65 -2.89 6.58
C MET A 455 -0.42 -4.29 6.01
N GLN A 456 0.70 -4.51 5.32
CA GLN A 456 1.16 -5.87 5.11
C GLN A 456 1.47 -6.46 6.50
N GLU A 457 0.62 -7.37 6.97
CA GLU A 457 1.00 -8.27 8.06
C GLU A 457 2.24 -9.00 7.57
N ASP A 458 3.42 -8.64 8.10
CA ASP A 458 4.65 -9.32 7.76
C ASP A 458 4.59 -10.73 8.36
N PRO A 459 4.48 -11.80 7.54
CA PRO A 459 4.38 -13.15 8.07
C PRO A 459 5.75 -13.68 8.54
N SER A 460 6.82 -12.91 8.36
CA SER A 460 8.17 -13.28 8.76
C SER A 460 8.47 -12.87 10.22
N PRO A 461 9.37 -13.58 10.91
CA PRO A 461 9.73 -13.26 12.29
C PRO A 461 10.25 -11.82 12.40
N THR A 462 10.13 -11.17 13.55
CA THR A 462 10.74 -9.84 13.75
C THR A 462 12.27 -9.96 13.76
N PRO A 463 13.01 -9.12 13.02
CA PRO A 463 14.46 -9.03 13.12
C PRO A 463 14.92 -8.65 14.54
N PRO A 464 16.15 -9.00 14.94
CA PRO A 464 16.68 -8.54 16.21
C PRO A 464 16.79 -7.01 16.26
N GLN A 465 16.57 -6.43 17.46
CA GLN A 465 16.48 -4.97 17.66
C GLN A 465 17.70 -4.21 17.13
N ASP A 466 18.90 -4.76 17.28
CA ASP A 466 20.16 -4.14 16.86
C ASP A 466 20.82 -4.85 15.66
N PHE A 467 20.03 -5.20 14.65
CA PHE A 467 20.56 -5.76 13.39
C PHE A 467 21.37 -4.72 12.60
N MET A 468 22.66 -5.00 12.31
CA MET A 468 23.53 -4.12 11.52
C MET A 468 24.71 -4.86 10.85
N GLY A 469 25.34 -4.22 9.87
CA GLY A 469 26.59 -4.69 9.25
C GLY A 469 26.38 -5.88 8.30
N ARG A 470 25.18 -5.99 7.74
CA ARG A 470 24.73 -7.12 6.91
C ARG A 470 24.11 -6.69 5.59
N GLU A 471 24.16 -5.41 5.26
CA GLU A 471 23.53 -4.82 4.08
C GLU A 471 24.14 -5.38 2.79
N VAL A 472 25.47 -5.55 2.75
CA VAL A 472 26.18 -6.16 1.62
C VAL A 472 25.84 -7.65 1.48
N ASP A 473 25.70 -8.37 2.59
CA ASP A 473 25.28 -9.77 2.60
C ASP A 473 23.82 -9.89 2.09
N MET A 474 22.92 -9.04 2.58
CA MET A 474 21.53 -8.97 2.12
C MET A 474 21.46 -8.71 0.63
N PHE A 475 22.25 -7.77 0.10
CA PHE A 475 22.30 -7.47 -1.32
C PHE A 475 22.73 -8.67 -2.17
N LYS A 476 23.78 -9.39 -1.74
CA LYS A 476 24.28 -10.58 -2.44
C LYS A 476 23.28 -11.74 -2.40
N VAL A 477 22.67 -11.98 -1.25
CA VAL A 477 21.65 -13.04 -1.08
C VAL A 477 20.40 -12.69 -1.88
N LEU A 478 19.94 -11.43 -1.85
CA LEU A 478 18.81 -10.96 -2.66
C LEU A 478 19.08 -11.19 -4.15
N GLY A 479 20.23 -10.76 -4.67
CA GLY A 479 20.62 -10.99 -6.06
C GLY A 479 20.64 -12.48 -6.44
N SER A 480 21.04 -13.34 -5.50
CA SER A 480 21.01 -14.80 -5.66
C SER A 480 19.58 -15.33 -5.69
N ILE A 481 18.69 -14.88 -4.80
CA ILE A 481 17.27 -15.29 -4.77
C ILE A 481 16.53 -14.88 -6.04
N LEU A 482 16.81 -13.68 -6.57
CA LEU A 482 16.15 -13.21 -7.79
C LEU A 482 16.55 -14.04 -9.02
N THR A 483 17.78 -14.57 -9.04
CA THR A 483 18.34 -15.30 -10.19
C THR A 483 18.34 -16.83 -10.06
N LYS A 484 18.27 -17.36 -8.84
CA LYS A 484 18.33 -18.79 -8.53
C LYS A 484 17.12 -19.23 -7.72
N ARG A 485 16.75 -20.51 -7.84
CA ARG A 485 15.60 -21.10 -7.14
C ARG A 485 15.96 -21.71 -5.78
N LEU A 486 17.22 -22.03 -5.54
CA LEU A 486 17.71 -22.58 -4.28
C LEU A 486 18.94 -21.80 -3.83
N VAL A 487 18.84 -21.12 -2.68
CA VAL A 487 19.92 -20.35 -2.08
C VAL A 487 20.12 -20.84 -0.64
N SER A 488 21.37 -21.11 -0.26
CA SER A 488 21.69 -21.55 1.11
C SER A 488 22.59 -20.52 1.79
N VAL A 489 22.16 -19.99 2.93
CA VAL A 489 22.97 -19.12 3.78
C VAL A 489 23.74 -19.99 4.77
N VAL A 490 25.03 -20.14 4.50
CA VAL A 490 25.94 -21.07 5.18
C VAL A 490 26.84 -20.33 6.16
N GLY A 491 27.07 -20.89 7.35
CA GLY A 491 27.98 -20.28 8.32
C GLY A 491 27.90 -20.92 9.70
N GLU A 492 28.84 -20.57 10.57
CA GLU A 492 28.91 -21.12 11.93
C GLU A 492 27.69 -20.71 12.80
N PRO A 493 27.34 -21.49 13.84
CA PRO A 493 26.34 -21.10 14.82
C PRO A 493 26.65 -19.73 15.43
N GLY A 494 25.64 -18.88 15.58
CA GLY A 494 25.79 -17.55 16.18
C GLY A 494 26.27 -16.43 15.24
N VAL A 495 26.63 -16.74 13.98
CA VAL A 495 27.08 -15.70 13.00
C VAL A 495 25.96 -14.77 12.52
N GLY A 496 24.69 -15.14 12.76
CA GLY A 496 23.52 -14.34 12.40
C GLY A 496 22.77 -14.80 11.14
N ARG A 497 22.87 -16.07 10.73
CA ARG A 497 22.18 -16.63 9.55
C ARG A 497 20.66 -16.39 9.56
N SER A 498 19.99 -16.81 10.64
CA SER A 498 18.55 -16.61 10.81
C SER A 498 18.18 -15.13 10.80
N SER A 499 18.96 -14.28 11.47
CA SER A 499 18.74 -12.84 11.52
C SER A 499 18.87 -12.18 10.13
N LEU A 500 19.86 -12.61 9.33
CA LEU A 500 20.04 -12.12 7.95
C LEU A 500 18.83 -12.44 7.08
N VAL A 501 18.39 -13.72 7.08
CA VAL A 501 17.26 -14.15 6.24
C VAL A 501 15.95 -13.53 6.70
N CYS A 502 15.78 -13.38 8.01
CA CYS A 502 14.66 -12.67 8.62
C CYS A 502 14.57 -11.20 8.14
N SER A 503 15.66 -10.43 8.28
CA SER A 503 15.75 -9.05 7.78
C SER A 503 15.54 -8.97 6.26
N LEU A 504 16.02 -9.97 5.51
CA LEU A 504 15.81 -10.05 4.08
C LEU A 504 14.35 -10.30 3.69
N CYS A 505 13.62 -11.11 4.45
CA CYS A 505 12.19 -11.31 4.23
C CYS A 505 11.42 -10.01 4.43
N HIS A 506 11.71 -9.26 5.50
CA HIS A 506 11.14 -7.93 5.72
C HIS A 506 11.45 -6.99 4.54
N TYR A 507 12.72 -6.94 4.11
CA TYR A 507 13.15 -6.11 2.99
C TYR A 507 12.40 -6.43 1.68
N VAL A 508 12.17 -7.72 1.39
CA VAL A 508 11.42 -8.18 0.22
C VAL A 508 9.93 -7.85 0.35
N ASN A 509 9.35 -8.07 1.52
CA ASN A 509 7.93 -7.80 1.80
C ASN A 509 7.61 -6.30 1.61
N GLU A 510 8.41 -5.42 2.22
CA GLU A 510 8.31 -3.95 2.05
C GLU A 510 8.41 -3.50 0.58
N ARG A 511 9.03 -4.31 -0.29
CA ARG A 511 9.25 -4.04 -1.72
C ARG A 511 8.46 -4.96 -2.63
N SER A 512 7.40 -5.59 -2.11
CA SER A 512 6.53 -6.49 -2.87
C SER A 512 5.94 -5.86 -4.15
N SER A 513 5.79 -4.53 -4.20
CA SER A 513 5.36 -3.82 -5.41
C SER A 513 6.43 -3.69 -6.49
N THR A 514 7.70 -3.90 -6.16
CA THR A 514 8.86 -3.82 -7.05
C THR A 514 9.48 -5.19 -7.33
N ILE A 515 9.53 -6.08 -6.33
CA ILE A 515 10.07 -7.43 -6.45
C ILE A 515 8.93 -8.38 -6.86
N MET A 516 8.57 -8.34 -8.14
CA MET A 516 7.42 -9.06 -8.70
C MET A 516 7.66 -10.58 -8.86
N GLU A 517 8.87 -11.04 -8.59
CA GLU A 517 9.24 -12.45 -8.59
C GLU A 517 8.70 -13.21 -7.37
N ILE A 518 8.30 -12.50 -6.31
CA ILE A 518 7.88 -13.07 -5.02
C ILE A 518 6.59 -12.36 -4.58
N ASP A 519 5.47 -13.09 -4.59
CA ASP A 519 4.16 -12.58 -4.14
C ASP A 519 3.90 -12.91 -2.66
N GLN A 520 4.47 -14.00 -2.16
CA GLN A 520 4.21 -14.54 -0.81
C GLN A 520 5.48 -15.11 -0.19
N ILE A 521 5.64 -14.96 1.13
CA ILE A 521 6.78 -15.47 1.89
C ILE A 521 6.28 -16.45 2.95
N PHE A 522 6.81 -17.67 2.95
CA PHE A 522 6.52 -18.71 3.95
C PHE A 522 7.78 -18.99 4.76
N TYR A 523 7.84 -18.49 6.00
CA TYR A 523 8.96 -18.73 6.90
C TYR A 523 8.70 -19.91 7.83
N VAL A 524 9.50 -20.97 7.73
CA VAL A 524 9.39 -22.17 8.55
C VAL A 524 10.69 -22.37 9.33
N LYS A 525 10.57 -22.61 10.64
CA LYS A 525 11.71 -22.80 11.53
C LYS A 525 11.76 -24.22 12.06
N THR A 526 12.88 -24.90 11.84
CA THR A 526 13.12 -26.23 12.41
C THR A 526 13.27 -26.11 13.94
N LYS A 527 12.42 -26.83 14.68
CA LYS A 527 12.47 -26.90 16.14
C LYS A 527 13.22 -28.16 16.58
N GLN A 528 13.95 -28.06 17.68
CA GLN A 528 14.47 -29.25 18.36
C GLN A 528 13.29 -30.02 18.98
N ALA A 529 12.98 -31.19 18.42
CA ALA A 529 11.87 -32.03 18.87
C ALA A 529 12.25 -33.51 18.75
N ARG A 530 11.59 -34.39 19.53
CA ARG A 530 11.74 -35.86 19.44
C ARG A 530 10.83 -36.44 18.34
N GLY A 531 11.34 -37.37 17.53
CA GLY A 531 10.64 -37.98 16.37
C GLY A 531 10.80 -37.17 15.08
N ASP A 532 10.36 -37.72 13.93
CA ASP A 532 10.59 -37.20 12.57
C ASP A 532 10.50 -35.67 12.49
N ARG A 533 11.66 -35.03 12.25
CA ARG A 533 11.79 -33.57 12.15
C ARG A 533 11.38 -33.07 10.78
N CYS A 534 11.54 -33.88 9.73
CA CYS A 534 11.20 -33.52 8.35
C CYS A 534 9.67 -33.44 8.17
N GLN A 535 8.93 -34.46 8.61
CA GLN A 535 7.47 -34.45 8.56
C GLN A 535 6.88 -33.26 9.33
N LYS A 536 7.42 -32.92 10.50
CA LYS A 536 6.97 -31.75 11.28
C LYS A 536 7.26 -30.42 10.58
N LEU A 537 8.42 -30.31 9.92
CA LEU A 537 8.78 -29.13 9.17
C LEU A 537 7.80 -28.90 8.01
N ILE A 538 7.50 -29.97 7.27
CA ILE A 538 6.60 -29.93 6.12
C ILE A 538 5.15 -29.72 6.56
N LYS A 539 4.74 -30.33 7.67
CA LYS A 539 3.45 -30.03 8.30
C LYS A 539 3.34 -28.56 8.70
N SER A 540 4.39 -27.98 9.28
CA SER A 540 4.41 -26.54 9.62
C SER A 540 4.34 -25.63 8.39
N LEU A 541 4.89 -26.06 7.25
CA LEU A 541 4.72 -25.35 5.97
C LEU A 541 3.27 -25.46 5.49
N LEU A 542 2.69 -26.66 5.54
CA LEU A 542 1.30 -26.89 5.17
C LEU A 542 0.33 -26.07 6.03
N ASP A 543 0.53 -26.02 7.35
CA ASP A 543 -0.27 -25.19 8.26
C ASP A 543 -0.26 -23.71 7.82
N LYS A 544 0.91 -23.18 7.45
CA LYS A 544 1.03 -21.81 6.91
C LYS A 544 0.33 -21.63 5.55
N LEU A 545 0.32 -22.66 4.71
CA LEU A 545 -0.42 -22.64 3.45
C LEU A 545 -1.94 -22.66 3.71
N VAL A 546 -2.39 -23.36 4.74
CA VAL A 546 -3.80 -23.39 5.17
C VAL A 546 -4.21 -22.02 5.73
N GLU A 547 -3.38 -21.41 6.58
CA GLU A 547 -3.59 -20.05 7.08
C GLU A 547 -3.68 -19.02 5.94
N ALA A 548 -2.88 -19.19 4.89
CA ALA A 548 -2.93 -18.37 3.68
C ALA A 548 -4.11 -18.73 2.73
N GLY A 549 -4.97 -19.69 3.09
CA GLY A 549 -6.11 -20.14 2.29
C GLY A 549 -5.71 -20.85 0.98
N LYS A 550 -4.50 -21.41 0.92
CA LYS A 550 -3.95 -22.10 -0.26
C LYS A 550 -4.09 -23.62 -0.19
N ALA A 551 -4.23 -24.17 1.01
CA ALA A 551 -4.33 -25.61 1.25
C ALA A 551 -5.51 -25.96 2.16
N ASN A 552 -5.92 -27.23 2.14
CA ASN A 552 -6.87 -27.79 3.11
C ASN A 552 -6.12 -28.22 4.38
N PRO A 553 -6.76 -28.18 5.56
CA PRO A 553 -6.16 -28.68 6.79
C PRO A 553 -5.71 -30.14 6.63
N PRO A 554 -4.55 -30.52 7.19
CA PRO A 554 -4.06 -31.89 7.10
C PRO A 554 -5.03 -32.85 7.80
N ASP A 555 -5.32 -33.97 7.15
CA ASP A 555 -6.10 -35.06 7.77
C ASP A 555 -5.25 -35.79 8.82
N ASP A 556 -5.88 -36.20 9.93
CA ASP A 556 -5.21 -36.99 10.98
C ASP A 556 -4.81 -38.37 10.40
N GLY A 557 -3.54 -38.51 10.02
CA GLY A 557 -2.96 -39.73 9.46
C GLY A 557 -2.33 -39.61 8.07
N MET A 558 -2.24 -38.40 7.49
CA MET A 558 -1.47 -38.20 6.25
C MET A 558 -0.04 -38.71 6.40
N ASP A 559 0.40 -39.52 5.44
CA ASP A 559 1.79 -39.94 5.33
C ASP A 559 2.67 -38.82 4.74
N LEU A 560 3.97 -39.09 4.62
CA LEU A 560 4.93 -38.11 4.13
C LEU A 560 4.70 -37.76 2.65
N GLU A 561 4.31 -38.74 1.83
CA GLU A 561 4.09 -38.57 0.39
C GLU A 561 2.84 -37.71 0.12
N ASP A 562 1.76 -37.96 0.85
CA ASP A 562 0.53 -37.16 0.83
C ASP A 562 0.81 -35.69 1.21
N LEU A 563 1.64 -35.48 2.24
CA LEU A 563 2.06 -34.13 2.66
C LEU A 563 2.87 -33.43 1.56
N PHE A 564 3.78 -34.15 0.88
CA PHE A 564 4.57 -33.59 -0.21
C PHE A 564 3.66 -33.17 -1.36
N GLU A 565 2.71 -34.02 -1.75
CA GLU A 565 1.79 -33.76 -2.84
C GLU A 565 0.88 -32.56 -2.51
N ALA A 566 0.33 -32.49 -1.30
CA ALA A 566 -0.50 -31.39 -0.85
C ALA A 566 0.22 -30.03 -0.93
N VAL A 567 1.48 -29.97 -0.46
CA VAL A 567 2.31 -28.76 -0.53
C VAL A 567 2.62 -28.38 -1.98
N CYS A 568 3.04 -29.35 -2.81
CA CYS A 568 3.36 -29.09 -4.23
C CYS A 568 2.15 -28.58 -5.02
N ASN A 569 0.98 -29.21 -4.83
CA ASN A 569 -0.27 -28.81 -5.48
C ASN A 569 -0.71 -27.40 -5.07
N SER A 570 -0.54 -27.05 -3.79
CA SER A 570 -0.88 -25.71 -3.25
C SER A 570 0.03 -24.61 -3.82
N LEU A 571 1.26 -24.95 -4.18
CA LEU A 571 2.28 -24.00 -4.63
C LEU A 571 2.48 -23.92 -6.15
N LYS A 572 1.90 -24.86 -6.92
CA LYS A 572 2.13 -25.06 -8.37
C LYS A 572 2.06 -23.77 -9.20
N ASN A 573 1.07 -22.92 -8.92
CA ASN A 573 0.81 -21.67 -9.64
C ASN A 573 1.15 -20.42 -8.82
N THR A 574 1.99 -20.54 -7.79
CA THR A 574 2.32 -19.44 -6.89
C THR A 574 3.76 -18.97 -7.09
N LYS A 575 3.99 -17.65 -6.96
CA LYS A 575 5.31 -17.06 -6.82
C LYS A 575 5.63 -16.93 -5.35
N ALA A 576 6.22 -17.96 -4.76
CA ALA A 576 6.46 -18.03 -3.34
C ALA A 576 7.96 -18.10 -3.02
N LEU A 577 8.37 -17.41 -1.96
CA LEU A 577 9.65 -17.60 -1.29
C LEU A 577 9.42 -18.43 -0.03
N ILE A 578 10.04 -19.60 0.06
CA ILE A 578 9.98 -20.48 1.22
C ILE A 578 11.31 -20.41 1.94
N VAL A 579 11.28 -20.11 3.23
CA VAL A 579 12.48 -20.11 4.08
C VAL A 579 12.42 -21.32 5.01
N PHE A 580 13.43 -22.17 4.95
CA PHE A 580 13.67 -23.20 5.96
C PHE A 580 14.86 -22.78 6.83
N ASP A 581 14.55 -22.38 8.06
CA ASP A 581 15.54 -21.89 9.02
C ASP A 581 16.02 -23.04 9.94
N ARG A 582 17.35 -23.17 10.07
CA ARG A 582 18.09 -24.16 10.86
C ARG A 582 17.98 -25.58 10.32
N THR A 583 18.26 -25.77 9.03
CA THR A 583 18.21 -27.10 8.39
C THR A 583 19.36 -28.01 8.81
N GLU A 584 20.41 -27.50 9.45
CA GLU A 584 21.45 -28.34 10.07
C GLU A 584 20.88 -29.29 11.14
N LEU A 585 19.71 -28.97 11.71
CA LEU A 585 19.02 -29.84 12.64
C LEU A 585 18.35 -31.05 11.96
N LEU A 586 18.42 -31.18 10.63
CA LEU A 586 17.95 -32.36 9.90
C LEU A 586 19.11 -33.33 9.59
N GLU A 587 20.36 -32.87 9.75
CA GLU A 587 21.55 -33.68 9.48
C GLU A 587 21.71 -34.78 10.56
N GLY A 588 21.94 -36.02 10.13
CA GLY A 588 22.22 -37.16 11.02
C GLY A 588 21.02 -37.99 11.49
N GLU A 589 19.84 -37.83 10.89
CA GLU A 589 18.74 -38.80 11.04
C GLU A 589 18.83 -39.91 9.99
N ASP A 590 18.25 -41.09 10.28
CA ASP A 590 18.09 -42.18 9.30
C ASP A 590 17.29 -41.73 8.05
N GLU A 591 16.50 -40.65 8.21
CA GLU A 591 15.62 -40.00 7.23
C GLU A 591 16.26 -38.76 6.54
N ALA A 592 17.59 -38.59 6.64
CA ALA A 592 18.29 -37.41 6.09
C ALA A 592 18.09 -37.20 4.57
N GLN A 593 17.62 -38.22 3.84
CA GLN A 593 17.33 -38.14 2.41
C GLN A 593 15.94 -37.57 2.09
N ASP A 594 15.01 -37.58 3.05
CA ASP A 594 13.61 -37.20 2.80
C ASP A 594 13.46 -35.71 2.51
N PHE A 595 14.24 -34.86 3.18
CA PHE A 595 14.22 -33.43 2.93
C PHE A 595 14.78 -33.06 1.54
N PRO A 596 15.94 -33.59 1.10
CA PRO A 596 16.36 -33.50 -0.30
C PRO A 596 15.33 -34.03 -1.31
N MET A 597 14.68 -35.17 -1.04
CA MET A 597 13.62 -35.70 -1.92
C MET A 597 12.45 -34.74 -2.03
N PHE A 598 11.98 -34.19 -0.90
CA PHE A 598 10.95 -33.16 -0.86
C PHE A 598 11.33 -31.96 -1.73
N LEU A 599 12.54 -31.41 -1.57
CA LEU A 599 13.00 -30.28 -2.36
C LEU A 599 13.06 -30.61 -3.86
N SER A 600 13.53 -31.81 -4.21
CA SER A 600 13.56 -32.29 -5.60
C SER A 600 12.17 -32.32 -6.22
N ASN A 601 11.17 -32.86 -5.51
CA ASN A 601 9.78 -32.90 -5.95
C ASN A 601 9.18 -31.50 -6.06
N LEU A 602 9.41 -30.65 -5.05
CA LEU A 602 8.96 -29.26 -5.04
C LEU A 602 9.49 -28.51 -6.27
N PHE A 603 10.77 -28.65 -6.62
CA PHE A 603 11.35 -27.96 -7.78
C PHE A 603 10.88 -28.48 -9.13
N ARG A 604 10.53 -29.78 -9.22
CA ARG A 604 9.95 -30.39 -10.42
C ARG A 604 8.51 -29.93 -10.66
N GLU A 605 7.68 -29.92 -9.62
CA GLU A 605 6.26 -29.61 -9.73
C GLU A 605 5.94 -28.12 -9.77
N THR A 606 6.83 -27.27 -9.24
CA THR A 606 6.63 -25.82 -9.21
C THR A 606 7.64 -25.12 -10.11
N ARG A 607 7.24 -24.03 -10.76
CA ARG A 607 8.15 -23.24 -11.62
C ARG A 607 8.68 -21.98 -10.95
N ASN A 608 7.85 -21.35 -10.11
CA ASN A 608 8.11 -20.01 -9.56
C ASN A 608 8.40 -20.01 -8.05
N VAL A 609 8.51 -21.19 -7.43
CA VAL A 609 8.89 -21.30 -6.02
C VAL A 609 10.41 -21.19 -5.90
N ARG A 610 10.82 -20.33 -4.97
CA ARG A 610 12.21 -20.12 -4.54
C ARG A 610 12.35 -20.56 -3.10
N VAL A 611 13.48 -21.17 -2.78
CA VAL A 611 13.78 -21.71 -1.45
C VAL A 611 15.06 -21.09 -0.92
N VAL A 612 15.01 -20.61 0.32
CA VAL A 612 16.17 -20.17 1.09
C VAL A 612 16.36 -21.11 2.28
N LEU A 613 17.57 -21.64 2.43
CA LEU A 613 17.95 -22.49 3.55
C LEU A 613 18.93 -21.74 4.45
N THR A 614 18.86 -21.94 5.76
CA THR A 614 19.97 -21.60 6.67
C THR A 614 20.54 -22.88 7.25
N SER A 615 21.85 -23.07 7.08
CA SER A 615 22.54 -24.32 7.45
C SER A 615 23.98 -24.06 7.88
N ARG A 616 24.62 -25.04 8.52
CA ARG A 616 26.05 -24.95 8.84
C ARG A 616 26.92 -25.24 7.63
N GLN A 617 26.46 -26.15 6.76
CA GLN A 617 27.12 -26.56 5.52
C GLN A 617 26.10 -26.56 4.37
N PRO A 618 26.54 -26.39 3.11
CA PRO A 618 25.64 -26.58 1.97
C PRO A 618 25.13 -28.04 1.93
N LEU A 619 24.00 -28.27 1.26
CA LEU A 619 23.47 -29.63 1.08
C LEU A 619 24.44 -30.54 0.32
N GLY A 620 25.25 -29.96 -0.56
CA GLY A 620 26.30 -30.69 -1.29
C GLY A 620 25.75 -31.62 -2.39
N ILE A 621 24.48 -31.46 -2.75
CA ILE A 621 23.81 -32.25 -3.80
C ILE A 621 23.94 -31.52 -5.14
N PRO A 622 24.51 -32.13 -6.19
CA PRO A 622 24.78 -31.44 -7.46
C PRO A 622 23.53 -30.84 -8.13
N SER A 623 22.40 -31.52 -8.03
CA SER A 623 21.12 -31.03 -8.56
C SER A 623 19.94 -31.63 -7.80
N LEU A 624 19.01 -30.78 -7.38
CA LEU A 624 17.73 -31.14 -6.77
C LEU A 624 16.61 -30.77 -7.74
N GLY A 625 16.01 -31.76 -8.38
CA GLY A 625 14.93 -31.51 -9.34
C GLY A 625 15.34 -30.62 -10.54
N GLY A 626 16.61 -30.64 -10.95
CA GLY A 626 17.15 -29.76 -12.00
C GLY A 626 17.59 -28.38 -11.51
N VAL A 627 17.50 -28.10 -10.21
CA VAL A 627 17.94 -26.85 -9.58
C VAL A 627 19.27 -27.08 -8.87
N VAL A 628 20.22 -26.16 -9.06
CA VAL A 628 21.52 -26.18 -8.38
C VAL A 628 21.47 -25.25 -7.17
N GLU A 629 21.99 -25.73 -6.04
CA GLU A 629 22.15 -24.95 -4.81
C GLU A 629 23.16 -23.80 -5.02
N GLN A 630 22.78 -22.58 -4.65
CA GLN A 630 23.69 -21.43 -4.61
C GLN A 630 24.05 -21.11 -3.15
N PRO A 631 25.21 -21.55 -2.64
CA PRO A 631 25.62 -21.20 -1.28
C PRO A 631 26.13 -19.76 -1.19
N HIS A 632 25.73 -19.07 -0.12
CA HIS A 632 26.28 -17.79 0.33
C HIS A 632 26.91 -17.98 1.70
N TYR A 633 28.23 -17.86 1.77
CA TYR A 633 28.99 -18.03 3.00
C TYR A 633 28.99 -16.75 3.82
N LEU A 634 28.31 -16.79 4.97
CA LEU A 634 28.19 -15.68 5.89
C LEU A 634 29.42 -15.62 6.81
N ARG A 635 30.15 -14.52 6.74
CA ARG A 635 31.35 -14.29 7.57
C ARG A 635 31.00 -13.60 8.90
N PRO A 636 31.88 -13.62 9.91
CA PRO A 636 31.78 -12.72 11.07
C PRO A 636 31.69 -11.25 10.65
N LEU A 637 31.17 -10.40 11.53
CA LEU A 637 31.15 -8.95 11.33
C LEU A 637 32.58 -8.40 11.23
N ASP A 638 32.74 -7.33 10.45
CA ASP A 638 33.99 -6.57 10.43
C ASP A 638 34.24 -5.85 11.77
N PHE A 639 35.44 -5.29 11.91
CA PHE A 639 35.86 -4.66 13.16
C PHE A 639 34.96 -3.50 13.57
N ALA A 640 34.64 -2.62 12.62
CA ALA A 640 33.81 -1.46 12.89
C ALA A 640 32.39 -1.86 13.35
N ASN A 641 31.76 -2.79 12.66
CA ASN A 641 30.41 -3.25 12.99
C ASN A 641 30.39 -4.09 14.28
N THR A 642 31.46 -4.82 14.58
CA THR A 642 31.63 -5.51 15.87
C THR A 642 31.63 -4.52 17.04
N VAL A 643 32.46 -3.48 16.94
CA VAL A 643 32.54 -2.43 17.98
C VAL A 643 31.24 -1.65 18.09
N ARG A 644 30.59 -1.32 16.97
CA ARG A 644 29.28 -0.63 16.96
C ARG A 644 28.19 -1.47 17.61
N LEU A 645 28.13 -2.76 17.28
CA LEU A 645 27.14 -3.67 17.87
C LEU A 645 27.37 -3.82 19.37
N PHE A 646 28.62 -4.02 19.80
CA PHE A 646 28.99 -4.03 21.22
C PHE A 646 28.54 -2.75 21.92
N ALA A 647 28.83 -1.59 21.34
CA ALA A 647 28.47 -0.30 21.91
C ALA A 647 26.95 -0.08 22.03
N LYS A 648 26.16 -0.62 21.09
CA LYS A 648 24.70 -0.56 21.13
C LYS A 648 24.10 -1.47 22.20
N LEU A 649 24.62 -2.70 22.31
CA LEU A 649 24.15 -3.71 23.24
C LEU A 649 24.64 -3.48 24.68
N SER A 650 25.74 -2.75 24.85
CA SER A 650 26.30 -2.43 26.15
C SER A 650 25.33 -1.58 26.98
N PRO A 651 24.92 -2.03 28.18
CA PRO A 651 24.05 -1.26 29.04
C PRO A 651 24.63 0.12 29.34
N GLU A 652 25.90 0.25 29.70
CA GLU A 652 26.49 1.52 30.14
C GLU A 652 26.51 2.63 29.07
N LEU A 653 26.41 2.26 27.78
CA LEU A 653 26.44 3.17 26.65
C LEU A 653 25.02 3.51 26.19
N HIS A 654 24.28 4.24 27.02
CA HIS A 654 22.87 4.57 26.74
C HIS A 654 22.66 5.70 25.73
N THR A 655 23.62 6.62 25.56
CA THR A 655 23.44 7.79 24.70
C THR A 655 24.13 7.61 23.34
N PRO A 656 23.55 8.11 22.22
CA PRO A 656 24.21 8.07 20.92
C PRO A 656 25.60 8.71 20.93
N LYS A 657 25.77 9.80 21.70
CA LYS A 657 27.07 10.46 21.88
C LYS A 657 28.08 9.56 22.58
N ALA A 658 27.71 8.91 23.69
CA ALA A 658 28.61 7.99 24.39
C ALA A 658 29.03 6.81 23.51
N ARG A 659 28.11 6.27 22.70
CA ARG A 659 28.39 5.21 21.73
C ARG A 659 29.37 5.67 20.65
N GLN A 660 29.18 6.88 20.13
CA GLN A 660 30.07 7.48 19.12
C GLN A 660 31.45 7.81 19.69
N ASP A 661 31.52 8.34 20.91
CA ASP A 661 32.77 8.63 21.62
C ASP A 661 33.54 7.32 21.88
N PHE A 662 32.86 6.27 22.33
CA PHE A 662 33.44 4.93 22.52
C PHE A 662 33.96 4.36 21.20
N PHE A 663 33.12 4.33 20.16
CA PHE A 663 33.52 3.87 18.83
C PHE A 663 34.76 4.61 18.31
N SER A 664 34.77 5.94 18.43
CA SER A 664 35.89 6.76 17.99
C SER A 664 37.16 6.43 18.78
N ARG A 665 37.08 6.24 20.09
CA ARG A 665 38.25 5.88 20.92
C ARG A 665 38.83 4.51 20.55
N VAL A 666 37.97 3.52 20.34
CA VAL A 666 38.38 2.14 20.02
C VAL A 666 38.95 2.04 18.61
N VAL A 667 38.33 2.72 17.63
CA VAL A 667 38.65 2.59 16.19
C VAL A 667 39.64 3.66 15.69
N ALA A 668 39.86 4.78 16.40
CA ALA A 668 40.71 5.88 15.93
C ALA A 668 42.14 5.47 15.56
N GLY A 669 42.75 4.55 16.31
CA GLY A 669 44.12 4.06 16.02
C GLY A 669 44.21 3.06 14.86
N ASP A 670 43.07 2.49 14.45
CA ASP A 670 42.99 1.31 13.57
C ASP A 670 41.97 1.52 12.44
N SER A 671 41.80 2.76 11.96
CA SER A 671 40.78 3.09 10.96
C SER A 671 40.97 2.36 9.62
N SER A 672 42.21 1.99 9.28
CA SER A 672 42.51 1.15 8.10
C SER A 672 42.09 -0.31 8.28
N GLN A 673 41.81 -0.73 9.51
CA GLN A 673 41.39 -2.09 9.90
C GLN A 673 39.86 -2.20 10.06
N ALA A 674 39.14 -1.08 9.96
CA ALA A 674 37.70 -0.98 10.22
C ALA A 674 36.85 -1.97 9.40
N ASP A 675 37.21 -2.15 8.13
CA ASP A 675 36.50 -3.02 7.18
C ASP A 675 37.01 -4.48 7.20
N LEU A 676 37.97 -4.83 8.07
CA LEU A 676 38.55 -6.16 8.14
C LEU A 676 37.76 -7.09 9.07
N CYS A 677 37.62 -8.35 8.65
CA CYS A 677 37.16 -9.44 9.51
C CYS A 677 38.34 -10.06 10.28
N ILE A 678 38.06 -10.74 11.39
CA ILE A 678 39.09 -11.42 12.22
C ILE A 678 39.96 -12.42 11.44
N SER A 679 39.39 -13.02 10.39
CA SER A 679 40.06 -14.00 9.52
C SER A 679 40.90 -13.38 8.40
N ASP A 680 40.80 -12.06 8.18
CA ASP A 680 41.46 -11.41 7.05
C ASP A 680 42.96 -11.24 7.33
N GLN A 681 43.77 -11.34 6.26
CA GLN A 681 45.21 -11.12 6.34
C GLN A 681 45.52 -9.64 6.56
N GLY A 682 46.50 -9.33 7.40
CA GLY A 682 46.90 -7.94 7.69
C GLY A 682 46.20 -7.30 8.90
N ILE A 683 45.47 -8.09 9.70
CA ILE A 683 44.95 -7.62 10.99
C ILE A 683 46.08 -7.47 12.01
N ASN A 684 46.20 -6.30 12.64
CA ASN A 684 47.21 -6.06 13.67
C ASN A 684 46.83 -6.69 15.03
N ASP A 685 47.83 -6.87 15.90
CA ASP A 685 47.65 -7.60 17.17
C ASP A 685 46.69 -6.89 18.13
N ARG A 686 46.66 -5.55 18.10
CA ARG A 686 45.73 -4.73 18.89
C ARG A 686 44.28 -4.99 18.47
N THR A 687 43.98 -4.87 17.18
CA THR A 687 42.64 -5.12 16.61
C THR A 687 42.21 -6.56 16.86
N ARG A 688 43.12 -7.53 16.71
CA ARG A 688 42.85 -8.94 17.02
C ARG A 688 42.52 -9.17 18.49
N SER A 689 43.25 -8.54 19.42
CA SER A 689 42.97 -8.60 20.86
C SER A 689 41.59 -8.02 21.21
N ILE A 690 41.23 -6.88 20.61
CA ILE A 690 39.93 -6.26 20.80
C ILE A 690 38.81 -7.15 20.24
N PHE A 691 38.98 -7.71 19.03
CA PHE A 691 38.05 -8.69 18.47
C PHE A 691 37.82 -9.87 19.42
N ALA A 692 38.89 -10.43 20.00
CA ALA A 692 38.80 -11.53 20.94
C ALA A 692 37.98 -11.17 22.19
N LYS A 693 38.16 -9.96 22.71
CA LYS A 693 37.35 -9.44 23.83
C LYS A 693 35.88 -9.24 23.46
N PHE A 694 35.60 -8.81 22.23
CA PHE A 694 34.24 -8.54 21.74
C PHE A 694 33.61 -9.72 21.00
N GLY A 695 33.99 -10.95 21.29
CA GLY A 695 33.31 -12.13 20.76
C GLY A 695 33.63 -12.45 19.29
N ASN A 696 34.80 -12.02 18.80
CA ASN A 696 35.37 -12.36 17.49
C ASN A 696 34.48 -11.98 16.28
N GLY A 697 33.66 -10.94 16.43
CA GLY A 697 32.73 -10.50 15.39
C GLY A 697 31.54 -11.43 15.15
N MET A 698 31.36 -12.45 16.00
CA MET A 698 30.17 -13.30 15.99
C MET A 698 29.07 -12.59 16.79
N PRO A 699 27.91 -12.23 16.20
CA PRO A 699 26.85 -11.49 16.91
C PRO A 699 26.45 -12.07 18.27
N ASP A 700 26.28 -13.39 18.39
CA ASP A 700 25.99 -14.06 19.67
C ASP A 700 27.14 -13.90 20.69
N GLY A 701 28.39 -13.90 20.22
CA GLY A 701 29.56 -13.64 21.05
C GLY A 701 29.65 -12.18 21.48
N VAL A 702 29.33 -11.24 20.58
CA VAL A 702 29.31 -9.79 20.86
C VAL A 702 28.27 -9.47 21.91
N GLU A 703 27.07 -10.04 21.80
CA GLU A 703 25.99 -9.88 22.77
C GLU A 703 26.42 -10.36 24.16
N LYS A 704 26.97 -11.58 24.25
CA LYS A 704 27.52 -12.12 25.51
C LYS A 704 28.60 -11.20 26.09
N ALA A 705 29.55 -10.76 25.27
CA ALA A 705 30.62 -9.87 25.70
C ALA A 705 30.08 -8.54 26.24
N ALA A 706 29.09 -7.94 25.58
CA ALA A 706 28.48 -6.66 25.97
C ALA A 706 27.81 -6.73 27.36
N TYR A 707 27.21 -7.88 27.70
CA TYR A 707 26.64 -8.10 29.03
C TYR A 707 27.69 -8.45 30.09
N THR A 708 28.74 -9.18 29.74
CA THR A 708 29.79 -9.60 30.70
C THR A 708 30.76 -8.47 31.05
N LEU A 709 31.16 -7.64 30.07
CA LEU A 709 32.18 -6.59 30.25
C LEU A 709 31.63 -5.28 30.83
N ARG A 710 30.48 -5.33 31.50
CA ARG A 710 29.71 -4.15 31.93
C ARG A 710 30.53 -3.16 32.77
N ASP A 711 31.37 -3.65 33.67
CA ASP A 711 32.17 -2.81 34.59
C ASP A 711 33.51 -2.33 33.98
N GLU A 712 33.94 -2.91 32.86
CA GLU A 712 35.22 -2.62 32.21
C GLU A 712 35.07 -1.68 31.00
N VAL A 713 33.85 -1.31 30.58
CA VAL A 713 33.63 -0.47 29.38
C VAL A 713 34.35 0.88 29.46
N ALA A 714 34.52 1.44 30.67
CA ALA A 714 35.23 2.68 30.89
C ALA A 714 36.77 2.55 30.74
N THR A 715 37.32 1.35 30.97
CA THR A 715 38.76 1.04 30.84
C THR A 715 39.10 0.37 29.51
N LEU A 716 38.11 -0.21 28.82
CA LEU A 716 38.19 -0.78 27.48
C LEU A 716 38.44 0.32 26.44
N GLY A 717 39.72 0.69 26.31
CA GLY A 717 40.22 1.79 25.48
C GLY A 717 41.33 2.61 26.14
N LEU A 718 41.65 2.36 27.42
CA LEU A 718 42.70 3.06 28.19
C LEU A 718 44.00 2.26 28.34
N ASP A 719 43.97 0.94 28.22
CA ASP A 719 45.19 0.13 28.29
C ASP A 719 45.77 -0.08 26.87
N SER A 720 46.58 0.89 26.47
CA SER A 720 47.66 0.72 25.50
C SER A 720 48.89 1.47 25.99
#